data_AF-A0A9E7ZS33-F1
#
_entry.id   AF-A0A9E7ZS33-F1
#
_cell.length_a   1.000
_cell.length_b   1.000
_cell.length_c   1.000
_cell.angle_alpha   90.00
_cell.angle_beta   90.00
_cell.angle_gamma   90.00
#
_symmetry.space_group_name_H-M   'P 1'
#
loop_
_entity.id
_entity.type
_entity.pdbx_description
1 polymer ?
#
loop_
_entity_poly.entity_id
_entity_poly.type
_entity_poly.pdbx_seq_one_letter_code
_entity_poly.pdbx_strand_id
1 'polypeptide(L)'
;MAVTVFLLAITAFTLFVFLRDYAYRAAEDAFDRLLAASALSIAGAVQIENGQAVVELPTASLAMLGFAGENRVFYGVSAPDGRLVTGYDDLGRDLPPARASDPSFSNAAYRGEEVRMVTVGRLVATGEATGWVTIRVAETFGSRHELAAEILSRAALPLLALAIVALVLVWVGVQRAFAPLLALENELRARAPNDLDPVRVPVPAEARQLVGALNDFMARLNAGMRTLSGLVADAAHQVRTPLASLRAQAEIALDEPDVEKLRGRVTRIHENAVRAGQLVSQLLMDATIAHRLEAQSASVVAIDALMTEMRQRIDPDLAERVMVRIAPGATAISVAGDRVALREMLRNLVDNALIHAPDSLVEIEVSLVGPDCVRLAISDRGPGIPDDEKSVVLERFRRGASGEATLGSGLGLSIVRTVVDAHGGHLVFRDRPGGGLTAQVDLPAALPAGSKLAAQTASASAGFVPLLLAFALLIGMSDQARAEQRLSNYPAPGTETRQLVIVGTTDTPLFEPFILDFQKLWPDVAIAYAEMDTLPLYREFTAGTLKPEPDLIVSSAADLQVKLANDGFALRHESSATRALPTWARWRSEVFGFTFEPAVIVYNRDLVPDAEAPRSHLQLAQFLARDTDRWRGLIGTYDIVKSGVGHLLAAQDELISANFWRLANVLGTVGVRLYGGSVDILDLLEQGKLAIGYNVLGSYAFARQAANSRLHVVIPEDYALILTRTILIPRTAAHPDVARAFLDHLLSARGQAIASGATKLGAVMQDVPQGRSVAGVVGAPGVLQPIALGQALLVSLDQQRKSRFLQTWLQIVSGN
;
A
#
# COMPACT_ATOMS: atom_id res chain seq x y z
N MET A 1 -2.93 24.49 -20.84
CA MET A 1 -2.78 23.82 -22.15
C MET A 1 -1.36 23.30 -22.39
N ALA A 2 -0.35 24.14 -22.68
CA ALA A 2 0.99 23.66 -23.05
C ALA A 2 1.58 22.62 -22.06
N VAL A 3 1.56 22.92 -20.76
CA VAL A 3 2.00 21.98 -19.70
C VAL A 3 1.23 20.66 -19.71
N THR A 4 -0.09 20.69 -19.92
CA THR A 4 -0.94 19.49 -19.94
C THR A 4 -0.70 18.64 -21.17
N VAL A 5 -0.49 19.25 -22.34
CA VAL A 5 -0.09 18.56 -23.58
C VAL A 5 1.29 17.92 -23.42
N PHE A 6 2.24 18.64 -22.80
CA PHE A 6 3.58 18.12 -22.50
C PHE A 6 3.55 16.92 -21.54
N LEU A 7 2.75 16.99 -20.46
CA LEU A 7 2.56 15.87 -19.53
C LEU A 7 1.90 14.66 -20.20
N LEU A 8 0.88 14.88 -21.06
CA LEU A 8 0.27 13.80 -21.84
C LEU A 8 1.27 13.16 -22.81
N ALA A 9 2.09 13.96 -23.49
CA ALA A 9 3.13 13.48 -24.40
C ALA A 9 4.21 12.65 -23.66
N ILE A 10 4.68 13.11 -22.50
CA ILE A 10 5.59 12.35 -21.63
C ILE A 10 4.95 11.04 -21.17
N THR A 11 3.68 11.07 -20.75
CA THR A 11 2.96 9.89 -20.27
C THR A 11 2.81 8.86 -21.40
N ALA A 12 2.41 9.30 -22.60
CA ALA A 12 2.29 8.44 -23.78
C ALA A 12 3.64 7.86 -24.21
N PHE A 13 4.71 8.66 -24.21
CA PHE A 13 6.07 8.19 -24.51
C PHE A 13 6.56 7.16 -23.49
N THR A 14 6.34 7.41 -22.19
CA THR A 14 6.72 6.49 -21.10
C THR A 14 5.98 5.16 -21.23
N LEU A 15 4.67 5.22 -21.50
CA LEU A 15 3.84 4.03 -21.70
C LEU A 15 4.24 3.25 -22.98
N PHE A 16 4.63 3.95 -24.06
CA PHE A 16 5.18 3.32 -25.25
C PHE A 16 6.52 2.63 -25.00
N VAL A 17 7.44 3.25 -24.25
CA VAL A 17 8.74 2.64 -23.89
C VAL A 17 8.52 1.39 -23.01
N PHE A 18 7.62 1.46 -22.03
CA PHE A 18 7.25 0.32 -21.19
C PHE A 18 6.63 -0.82 -22.01
N LEU A 19 5.66 -0.50 -22.88
CA LEU A 19 5.00 -1.47 -23.75
C LEU A 19 5.99 -2.15 -24.71
N ARG A 20 6.97 -1.41 -25.23
CA ARG A 20 8.05 -1.95 -26.07
C ARG A 20 8.91 -2.95 -25.29
N ASP A 21 9.42 -2.56 -24.11
CA ASP A 21 10.22 -3.45 -23.25
C ASP A 21 9.44 -4.71 -22.85
N TYR A 22 8.16 -4.56 -22.49
CA TYR A 22 7.26 -5.68 -22.22
C TYR A 22 7.11 -6.62 -23.42
N ALA A 23 6.89 -6.09 -24.63
CA ALA A 23 6.73 -6.90 -25.83
C ALA A 23 8.00 -7.71 -26.17
N TYR A 24 9.18 -7.11 -26.04
CA TYR A 24 10.45 -7.80 -26.26
C TYR A 24 10.69 -8.92 -25.24
N ARG A 25 10.50 -8.65 -23.94
CA ARG A 25 10.68 -9.67 -22.89
C ARG A 25 9.66 -10.79 -22.99
N ALA A 26 8.39 -10.48 -23.28
CA ALA A 26 7.35 -11.48 -23.47
C ALA A 26 7.65 -12.40 -24.66
N ALA A 27 8.22 -11.86 -25.75
CA ALA A 27 8.69 -12.67 -26.87
C ALA A 27 9.93 -13.51 -26.50
N GLU A 28 10.94 -12.94 -25.82
CA GLU A 28 12.13 -13.68 -25.38
C GLU A 28 11.76 -14.84 -24.44
N ASP A 29 10.95 -14.61 -23.41
CA ASP A 29 10.47 -15.63 -22.48
C ASP A 29 9.67 -16.75 -23.16
N ALA A 30 8.87 -16.42 -24.19
CA ALA A 30 8.06 -17.40 -24.92
C ALA A 30 8.94 -18.31 -25.78
N PHE A 31 9.86 -17.72 -26.55
CA PHE A 31 10.76 -18.46 -27.43
C PHE A 31 11.81 -19.27 -26.66
N ASP A 32 12.35 -18.74 -25.55
CA ASP A 32 13.32 -19.46 -24.73
C ASP A 32 12.71 -20.72 -24.09
N ARG A 33 11.41 -20.68 -23.73
CA ARG A 33 10.68 -21.89 -23.28
C ARG A 33 10.55 -22.93 -24.37
N LEU A 34 10.28 -22.53 -25.62
CA LEU A 34 10.23 -23.46 -26.77
C LEU A 34 11.61 -24.06 -27.04
N LEU A 35 12.66 -23.23 -27.02
CA LEU A 35 14.04 -23.65 -27.25
C LEU A 35 14.51 -24.66 -26.19
N ALA A 36 14.24 -24.39 -24.89
CA ALA A 36 14.53 -25.32 -23.82
C ALA A 36 13.68 -26.60 -23.88
N ALA A 37 12.40 -26.53 -24.22
CA ALA A 37 11.55 -27.70 -24.38
C ALA A 37 12.08 -28.63 -25.49
N SER A 38 12.51 -28.07 -26.62
CA SER A 38 13.10 -28.84 -27.71
C SER A 38 14.47 -29.43 -27.34
N ALA A 39 15.34 -28.69 -26.66
CA ALA A 39 16.62 -29.20 -26.18
C ALA A 39 16.47 -30.31 -25.12
N LEU A 40 15.53 -30.15 -24.17
CA LEU A 40 15.18 -31.18 -23.19
C LEU A 40 14.57 -32.42 -23.85
N SER A 41 13.81 -32.24 -24.92
CA SER A 41 13.25 -33.36 -25.69
C SER A 41 14.33 -34.12 -26.47
N ILE A 42 15.27 -33.42 -27.12
CA ILE A 42 16.45 -34.05 -27.76
C ILE A 42 17.32 -34.74 -26.70
N ALA A 43 17.52 -34.12 -25.53
CA ALA A 43 18.20 -34.75 -24.40
C ALA A 43 17.46 -36.02 -23.94
N GLY A 44 16.13 -36.00 -23.87
CA GLY A 44 15.31 -37.17 -23.55
C GLY A 44 15.40 -38.31 -24.57
N ALA A 45 15.72 -38.01 -25.83
CA ALA A 45 15.87 -38.97 -26.92
C ALA A 45 17.28 -39.58 -27.06
N VAL A 46 18.26 -39.13 -26.26
CA VAL A 46 19.57 -39.78 -26.19
C VAL A 46 19.41 -41.20 -25.64
N GLN A 47 20.00 -42.18 -26.33
CA GLN A 47 20.11 -43.56 -25.91
C GLN A 47 21.58 -43.98 -25.98
N ILE A 48 21.94 -45.08 -25.31
CA ILE A 48 23.29 -45.65 -25.42
C ILE A 48 23.20 -47.01 -26.10
N GLU A 49 23.72 -47.07 -27.32
CA GLU A 49 23.80 -48.30 -28.11
C GLU A 49 25.27 -48.66 -28.29
N ASN A 50 25.63 -49.92 -28.03
CA ASN A 50 27.00 -50.44 -28.15
C ASN A 50 28.08 -49.59 -27.43
N GLY A 51 27.71 -48.89 -26.36
CA GLY A 51 28.59 -48.01 -25.59
C GLY A 51 28.80 -46.60 -26.17
N GLN A 52 28.09 -46.23 -27.24
CA GLN A 52 28.11 -44.88 -27.81
C GLN A 52 26.76 -44.19 -27.64
N ALA A 53 26.80 -42.87 -27.47
CA ALA A 53 25.58 -42.05 -27.47
C ALA A 53 25.00 -41.99 -28.88
N VAL A 54 23.74 -42.42 -29.02
CA VAL A 54 22.95 -42.32 -30.24
C VAL A 54 21.73 -41.47 -29.94
N VAL A 55 21.31 -40.63 -30.88
CA VAL A 55 20.11 -39.80 -30.74
C VAL A 55 19.26 -39.92 -31.98
N GLU A 56 18.09 -40.53 -31.85
CA GLU A 56 17.02 -40.38 -32.83
C GLU A 56 16.30 -39.06 -32.54
N LEU A 57 16.54 -38.05 -33.39
CA LEU A 57 15.99 -36.71 -33.19
C LEU A 57 14.46 -36.74 -33.31
N PRO A 58 13.70 -36.39 -32.25
CA PRO A 58 12.25 -36.41 -32.35
C PRO A 58 11.79 -35.33 -33.33
N THR A 59 11.15 -35.74 -34.43
CA THR A 59 10.69 -34.85 -35.49
C THR A 59 9.82 -33.72 -34.96
N ALA A 60 9.00 -34.00 -33.94
CA ALA A 60 8.17 -33.01 -33.25
C ALA A 60 8.98 -31.86 -32.62
N SER A 61 10.17 -32.13 -32.10
CA SER A 61 10.97 -31.15 -31.35
C SER A 61 11.73 -30.19 -32.26
N LEU A 62 12.14 -30.68 -33.44
CA LEU A 62 12.63 -29.83 -34.53
C LEU A 62 11.48 -29.09 -35.22
N ALA A 63 10.32 -29.73 -35.40
CA ALA A 63 9.14 -29.09 -35.97
C ALA A 63 8.59 -27.97 -35.06
N MET A 64 8.58 -28.13 -33.73
CA MET A 64 8.15 -27.08 -32.80
C MET A 64 8.98 -25.80 -32.91
N LEU A 65 10.26 -25.91 -33.28
CA LEU A 65 11.12 -24.76 -33.57
C LEU A 65 10.87 -24.22 -34.99
N GLY A 66 10.68 -25.11 -35.98
CA GLY A 66 10.35 -24.73 -37.35
C GLY A 66 8.95 -24.12 -37.55
N PHE A 67 8.01 -24.35 -36.62
CA PHE A 67 6.68 -23.72 -36.64
C PHE A 67 6.70 -22.23 -36.27
N ALA A 68 7.84 -21.70 -35.79
CA ALA A 68 7.95 -20.32 -35.35
C ALA A 68 8.20 -19.30 -36.49
N GLY A 69 8.37 -19.72 -37.74
CA GLY A 69 8.51 -18.83 -38.91
C GLY A 69 9.67 -19.23 -39.84
N GLU A 70 10.25 -18.27 -40.55
CA GLU A 70 11.46 -18.49 -41.40
C GLU A 70 12.75 -18.70 -40.59
N ASN A 71 12.64 -18.82 -39.26
CA ASN A 71 13.76 -18.93 -38.33
C ASN A 71 14.63 -20.17 -38.61
N ARG A 72 15.95 -19.97 -38.63
CA ARG A 72 16.91 -21.07 -38.79
C ARG A 72 17.20 -21.70 -37.45
N VAL A 73 17.13 -23.02 -37.44
CA VAL A 73 17.36 -23.85 -36.26
C VAL A 73 18.64 -24.64 -36.46
N PHE A 74 19.57 -24.49 -35.52
CA PHE A 74 20.81 -25.23 -35.47
C PHE A 74 20.81 -26.09 -34.20
N TYR A 75 21.33 -27.31 -34.28
CA TYR A 75 21.49 -28.16 -33.10
C TYR A 75 22.82 -28.91 -33.18
N GLY A 76 23.37 -29.27 -32.04
CA GLY A 76 24.56 -30.10 -31.95
C GLY A 76 24.46 -30.98 -30.72
N VAL A 77 24.59 -32.29 -30.89
CA VAL A 77 24.73 -33.23 -29.79
C VAL A 77 26.17 -33.71 -29.78
N SER A 78 26.90 -33.42 -28.71
CA SER A 78 28.27 -33.89 -28.51
C SER A 78 28.32 -34.96 -27.41
N ALA A 79 29.07 -36.02 -27.64
CA ALA A 79 29.39 -37.05 -26.65
C ALA A 79 30.27 -36.49 -25.52
N PRO A 80 30.44 -37.22 -24.40
CA PRO A 80 31.21 -36.73 -23.24
C PRO A 80 32.69 -36.44 -23.52
N ASP A 81 33.26 -37.03 -24.57
CA ASP A 81 34.62 -36.80 -25.06
C ASP A 81 34.74 -35.56 -25.98
N GLY A 82 33.61 -34.88 -26.25
CA GLY A 82 33.53 -33.73 -27.15
C GLY A 82 33.38 -34.08 -28.63
N ARG A 83 33.29 -35.37 -29.02
CA ARG A 83 32.97 -35.74 -30.41
C ARG A 83 31.51 -35.40 -30.73
N LEU A 84 31.25 -34.87 -31.92
CA LEU A 84 29.90 -34.76 -32.44
C LEU A 84 29.26 -36.15 -32.59
N VAL A 85 28.05 -36.32 -32.06
CA VAL A 85 27.14 -37.45 -32.32
C VAL A 85 26.27 -37.15 -33.53
N THR A 86 25.60 -35.99 -33.54
CA THR A 86 24.72 -35.55 -34.63
C THR A 86 24.51 -34.03 -34.59
N GLY A 87 24.25 -33.41 -35.74
CA GLY A 87 24.04 -31.98 -35.90
C GLY A 87 25.28 -31.22 -36.41
N TYR A 88 25.48 -30.01 -35.88
CA TYR A 88 26.56 -29.08 -36.25
C TYR A 88 27.70 -29.14 -35.20
N ASP A 89 28.95 -29.43 -35.62
CA ASP A 89 30.13 -29.56 -34.74
C ASP A 89 30.78 -28.23 -34.34
N ASP A 90 30.58 -27.21 -35.17
CA ASP A 90 30.98 -25.82 -34.93
C ASP A 90 30.05 -25.09 -33.94
N LEU A 91 28.88 -25.66 -33.61
CA LEU A 91 27.87 -24.99 -32.79
C LEU A 91 28.30 -24.83 -31.32
N GLY A 92 28.71 -23.60 -30.98
CA GLY A 92 29.13 -23.22 -29.63
C GLY A 92 30.42 -23.90 -29.17
N ARG A 93 31.29 -24.32 -30.10
CA ARG A 93 32.50 -25.12 -29.82
C ARG A 93 33.41 -24.54 -28.71
N ASP A 94 33.46 -23.22 -28.58
CA ASP A 94 34.24 -22.50 -27.56
C ASP A 94 33.54 -22.39 -26.18
N LEU A 95 32.25 -22.74 -26.10
CA LEU A 95 31.51 -22.80 -24.84
C LEU A 95 31.87 -24.10 -24.08
N PRO A 96 31.89 -24.08 -22.74
CA PRO A 96 32.13 -25.29 -21.96
C PRO A 96 31.07 -26.38 -22.24
N PRO A 97 31.42 -27.67 -22.11
CA PRO A 97 30.45 -28.75 -22.15
C PRO A 97 29.46 -28.63 -20.98
N ALA A 98 28.28 -29.21 -21.16
CA ALA A 98 27.26 -29.21 -20.11
C ALA A 98 27.75 -29.99 -18.87
N ARG A 99 27.32 -29.54 -17.69
CA ARG A 99 27.65 -30.15 -16.39
C ARG A 99 26.41 -30.45 -15.53
N ALA A 100 25.23 -30.18 -16.07
CA ALA A 100 23.95 -30.30 -15.40
C ALA A 100 22.82 -30.49 -16.43
N SER A 101 21.69 -31.03 -15.97
CA SER A 101 20.48 -31.22 -16.76
C SER A 101 19.66 -29.93 -16.97
N ASP A 102 19.93 -28.89 -16.19
CA ASP A 102 19.19 -27.62 -16.24
C ASP A 102 19.56 -26.82 -17.51
N PRO A 103 18.57 -26.30 -18.28
CA PRO A 103 18.83 -25.50 -19.46
C PRO A 103 19.57 -24.19 -19.14
N SER A 104 20.67 -23.94 -19.84
CA SER A 104 21.45 -22.70 -19.74
C SER A 104 21.40 -21.93 -21.06
N PHE A 105 21.03 -20.65 -21.02
CA PHE A 105 20.86 -19.82 -22.20
C PHE A 105 22.05 -18.89 -22.42
N SER A 106 22.39 -18.66 -23.69
CA SER A 106 23.46 -17.76 -24.12
C SER A 106 23.14 -17.15 -25.48
N ASN A 107 23.68 -15.95 -25.75
CA ASN A 107 23.64 -15.34 -27.07
C ASN A 107 25.00 -15.56 -27.74
N ALA A 108 24.99 -15.92 -29.02
CA ALA A 108 26.20 -16.11 -29.82
C ALA A 108 25.97 -15.59 -31.24
N ALA A 109 27.06 -15.23 -31.93
CA ALA A 109 27.04 -15.07 -33.37
C ALA A 109 27.40 -16.43 -34.01
N TYR A 110 26.57 -16.92 -34.93
CA TYR A 110 26.78 -18.18 -35.62
C TYR A 110 26.42 -18.05 -37.10
N ARG A 111 27.34 -18.43 -38.00
CA ARG A 111 27.19 -18.33 -39.46
C ARG A 111 26.80 -16.93 -39.99
N GLY A 112 27.18 -15.87 -39.25
CA GLY A 112 26.91 -14.48 -39.62
C GLY A 112 25.59 -13.91 -39.08
N GLU A 113 24.81 -14.71 -38.36
CA GLU A 113 23.56 -14.30 -37.72
C GLU A 113 23.71 -14.36 -36.19
N GLU A 114 23.00 -13.48 -35.47
CA GLU A 114 22.84 -13.65 -34.03
C GLU A 114 21.89 -14.83 -33.77
N VAL A 115 22.24 -15.68 -32.81
CA VAL A 115 21.43 -16.81 -32.37
C VAL A 115 21.29 -16.84 -30.84
N ARG A 116 20.09 -17.16 -30.37
CA ARG A 116 19.85 -17.55 -28.99
C ARG A 116 20.11 -19.05 -28.89
N MET A 117 21.03 -19.45 -28.03
CA MET A 117 21.41 -20.85 -27.82
C MET A 117 21.04 -21.31 -26.42
N VAL A 118 20.43 -22.48 -26.31
CA VAL A 118 20.31 -23.23 -25.05
C VAL A 118 21.29 -24.39 -25.05
N THR A 119 21.94 -24.63 -23.91
CA THR A 119 22.78 -25.79 -23.64
C THR A 119 22.16 -26.60 -22.50
N VAL A 120 21.93 -27.89 -22.74
CA VAL A 120 21.36 -28.88 -21.82
C VAL A 120 22.31 -30.07 -21.74
N GLY A 121 22.60 -30.58 -20.54
CA GLY A 121 23.34 -31.83 -20.36
C GLY A 121 22.43 -33.03 -20.20
N ARG A 122 22.88 -34.19 -20.69
CA ARG A 122 22.39 -35.49 -20.20
C ARG A 122 23.56 -36.34 -19.74
N LEU A 123 23.52 -36.78 -18.48
CA LEU A 123 24.49 -37.72 -17.95
C LEU A 123 24.26 -39.10 -18.58
N VAL A 124 25.34 -39.74 -19.03
CA VAL A 124 25.34 -41.10 -19.55
C VAL A 124 26.55 -41.88 -19.03
N ALA A 125 26.35 -43.16 -18.74
CA ALA A 125 27.38 -44.09 -18.30
C ALA A 125 27.61 -45.18 -19.35
N THR A 126 28.81 -45.18 -19.93
CA THR A 126 29.26 -46.15 -20.93
C THR A 126 30.16 -47.22 -20.28
N GLY A 127 30.66 -48.18 -21.06
CA GLY A 127 31.56 -49.22 -20.55
C GLY A 127 32.92 -48.73 -20.05
N GLU A 128 33.36 -47.55 -20.46
CA GLU A 128 34.72 -47.02 -20.18
C GLU A 128 34.69 -45.69 -19.39
N ALA A 129 33.61 -44.90 -19.49
CA ALA A 129 33.46 -43.65 -18.75
C ALA A 129 32.00 -43.24 -18.53
N THR A 130 31.76 -42.49 -17.42
CA THR A 130 30.57 -41.67 -17.22
C THR A 130 30.86 -40.24 -17.66
N GLY A 131 29.91 -39.57 -18.32
CA GLY A 131 30.01 -38.14 -18.57
C GLY A 131 28.78 -37.52 -19.22
N TRP A 132 28.86 -36.23 -19.50
CA TRP A 132 27.73 -35.43 -19.98
C TRP A 132 27.71 -35.35 -21.51
N VAL A 133 26.69 -35.97 -22.12
CA VAL A 133 26.28 -35.62 -23.49
C VAL A 133 25.79 -34.17 -23.45
N THR A 134 26.36 -33.33 -24.30
CA THR A 134 26.03 -31.90 -24.39
C THR A 134 25.09 -31.69 -25.57
N ILE A 135 23.85 -31.30 -25.29
CA ILE A 135 22.85 -30.93 -26.28
C ILE A 135 22.84 -29.40 -26.38
N ARG A 136 23.11 -28.89 -27.58
CA ARG A 136 22.96 -27.47 -27.91
C ARG A 136 21.87 -27.32 -28.96
N VAL A 137 20.99 -26.35 -28.76
CA VAL A 137 20.00 -25.93 -29.76
C VAL A 137 20.04 -24.42 -29.83
N ALA A 138 20.13 -23.88 -31.04
CA ALA A 138 20.20 -22.46 -31.29
C ALA A 138 19.20 -22.04 -32.37
N GLU A 139 18.65 -20.85 -32.22
CA GLU A 139 17.63 -20.28 -33.08
C GLU A 139 17.95 -18.81 -33.40
N THR A 140 17.68 -18.38 -34.63
CA THR A 140 17.83 -16.98 -35.06
C THR A 140 16.84 -16.03 -34.37
N PHE A 141 17.22 -14.76 -34.26
CA PHE A 141 16.40 -13.73 -33.60
C PHE A 141 15.19 -13.22 -34.43
N GLY A 142 14.97 -13.69 -35.66
CA GLY A 142 13.96 -13.16 -36.59
C GLY A 142 12.55 -13.16 -36.02
N SER A 143 11.95 -14.34 -35.85
CA SER A 143 10.55 -14.48 -35.46
C SER A 143 10.20 -13.85 -34.09
N ARG A 144 11.16 -13.76 -33.16
CA ARG A 144 10.93 -13.10 -31.86
C ARG A 144 10.88 -11.57 -31.97
N HIS A 145 11.64 -10.97 -32.89
CA HIS A 145 11.50 -9.54 -33.22
C HIS A 145 10.19 -9.26 -33.96
N GLU A 146 9.76 -10.14 -34.85
CA GLU A 146 8.47 -10.05 -35.55
C GLU A 146 7.30 -10.12 -34.57
N LEU A 147 7.31 -11.07 -33.63
CA LEU A 147 6.29 -11.16 -32.58
C LEU A 147 6.27 -9.90 -31.68
N ALA A 148 7.44 -9.40 -31.28
CA ALA A 148 7.52 -8.16 -30.50
C ALA A 148 6.96 -6.95 -31.28
N ALA A 149 7.22 -6.87 -32.59
CA ALA A 149 6.69 -5.84 -33.49
C ALA A 149 5.16 -6.00 -33.73
N GLU A 150 4.65 -7.22 -33.81
CA GLU A 150 3.22 -7.52 -33.91
C GLU A 150 2.48 -7.10 -32.63
N ILE A 151 3.00 -7.47 -31.45
CA ILE A 151 2.46 -7.03 -30.15
C ILE A 151 2.44 -5.50 -30.08
N LEU A 152 3.56 -4.85 -30.42
CA LEU A 152 3.70 -3.40 -30.36
C LEU A 152 2.76 -2.68 -31.34
N SER A 153 2.66 -3.15 -32.58
CA SER A 153 1.79 -2.53 -33.60
C SER A 153 0.30 -2.69 -33.27
N ARG A 154 -0.14 -3.86 -32.79
CA ARG A 154 -1.51 -4.10 -32.32
C ARG A 154 -1.86 -3.26 -31.08
N ALA A 155 -0.91 -3.01 -30.19
CA ALA A 155 -1.12 -2.23 -28.97
C ALA A 155 -0.94 -0.70 -29.17
N ALA A 156 -0.19 -0.26 -30.19
CA ALA A 156 0.02 1.16 -30.50
C ALA A 156 -1.27 1.90 -30.94
N LEU A 157 -2.13 1.25 -31.73
CA LEU A 157 -3.40 1.83 -32.18
C LEU A 157 -4.37 2.20 -31.03
N PRO A 158 -4.74 1.28 -30.10
CA PRO A 158 -5.62 1.63 -28.98
C PRO A 158 -4.96 2.62 -28.02
N LEU A 159 -3.63 2.57 -27.84
CA LEU A 159 -2.89 3.56 -27.04
C LEU A 159 -2.97 4.97 -27.64
N LEU A 160 -2.79 5.10 -28.97
CA LEU A 160 -2.92 6.37 -29.68
C LEU A 160 -4.36 6.91 -29.60
N ALA A 161 -5.36 6.04 -29.79
CA ALA A 161 -6.77 6.41 -29.65
C ALA A 161 -7.08 6.92 -28.23
N LEU A 162 -6.60 6.23 -27.19
CA LEU A 162 -6.76 6.66 -25.80
C LEU A 162 -6.08 8.01 -25.52
N ALA A 163 -4.88 8.24 -26.06
CA ALA A 163 -4.17 9.51 -25.93
C ALA A 163 -4.92 10.67 -26.61
N ILE A 164 -5.52 10.44 -27.79
CA ILE A 164 -6.37 11.42 -28.47
C ILE A 164 -7.63 11.72 -27.65
N VAL A 165 -8.31 10.69 -27.13
CA VAL A 165 -9.50 10.87 -26.27
C VAL A 165 -9.14 11.65 -24.99
N ALA A 166 -8.03 11.32 -24.33
CA ALA A 166 -7.55 12.05 -23.17
C ALA A 166 -7.24 13.53 -23.49
N LEU A 167 -6.58 13.80 -24.62
CA LEU A 167 -6.30 15.16 -25.08
C LEU A 167 -7.60 15.96 -25.33
N VAL A 168 -8.61 15.36 -25.96
CA VAL A 168 -9.92 15.98 -26.20
C VAL A 168 -10.67 16.24 -24.89
N LEU A 169 -10.69 15.28 -23.97
CA LEU A 169 -11.33 15.45 -22.65
C LEU A 169 -10.66 16.56 -21.84
N VAL A 170 -9.32 16.61 -21.83
CA VAL A 170 -8.55 17.69 -21.20
C VAL A 170 -8.84 19.04 -21.86
N TRP A 171 -8.85 19.11 -23.19
CA TRP A 171 -9.17 20.34 -23.92
C TRP A 171 -10.55 20.89 -23.54
N VAL A 172 -11.58 20.03 -23.58
CA VAL A 172 -12.97 20.40 -23.23
C VAL A 172 -13.09 20.76 -21.75
N GLY A 173 -12.43 20.02 -20.86
CA GLY A 173 -12.41 20.28 -19.42
C GLY A 173 -11.80 21.65 -19.09
N VAL A 174 -10.63 21.97 -19.67
CA VAL A 174 -9.97 23.27 -19.50
C VAL A 174 -10.82 24.39 -20.06
N GLN A 175 -11.36 24.26 -21.28
CA GLN A 175 -12.22 25.31 -21.84
C GLN A 175 -13.47 25.56 -20.98
N ARG A 176 -14.13 24.52 -20.47
CA ARG A 176 -15.31 24.68 -19.59
C ARG A 176 -14.97 25.25 -18.22
N ALA A 177 -13.85 24.87 -17.62
CA ALA A 177 -13.45 25.35 -16.30
C ALA A 177 -13.11 26.85 -16.29
N PHE A 178 -12.47 27.36 -17.35
CA PHE A 178 -12.04 28.77 -17.43
C PHE A 178 -13.04 29.70 -18.14
N ALA A 179 -14.03 29.19 -18.88
CA ALA A 179 -15.04 30.01 -19.56
C ALA A 179 -15.77 31.04 -18.65
N PRO A 180 -16.15 30.73 -17.39
CA PRO A 180 -16.80 31.72 -16.53
C PRO A 180 -15.87 32.87 -16.10
N LEU A 181 -14.55 32.64 -16.06
CA LEU A 181 -13.57 33.69 -15.74
C LEU A 181 -13.41 34.68 -16.90
N LEU A 182 -13.50 34.22 -18.15
CA LEU A 182 -13.56 35.10 -19.32
C LEU A 182 -14.87 35.90 -19.36
N ALA A 183 -15.99 35.31 -18.93
CA ALA A 183 -17.25 36.04 -18.78
C ALA A 183 -17.15 37.13 -17.69
N LEU A 184 -16.54 36.83 -16.54
CA LEU A 184 -16.26 37.79 -15.48
C LEU A 184 -15.31 38.91 -15.95
N GLU A 185 -14.25 38.59 -16.69
CA GLU A 185 -13.32 39.58 -17.23
C GLU A 185 -14.02 40.56 -18.18
N ASN A 186 -14.85 40.04 -19.10
CA ASN A 186 -15.57 40.87 -20.06
C ASN A 186 -16.61 41.76 -19.38
N GLU A 187 -17.35 41.24 -18.39
CA GLU A 187 -18.26 42.02 -17.54
C GLU A 187 -17.53 43.17 -16.83
N LEU A 188 -16.35 42.92 -16.25
CA LEU A 188 -15.57 43.96 -15.57
C LEU A 188 -14.98 44.99 -16.53
N ARG A 189 -14.51 44.57 -17.72
CA ARG A 189 -14.00 45.48 -18.76
C ARG A 189 -15.08 46.35 -19.41
N ALA A 190 -16.33 45.91 -19.41
CA ALA A 190 -17.45 46.61 -20.06
C ALA A 190 -18.11 47.69 -19.19
N ARG A 191 -17.80 47.73 -17.88
CA ARG A 191 -18.44 48.64 -16.92
C ARG A 191 -17.94 50.08 -17.05
N ALA A 192 -18.85 51.03 -16.82
CA ALA A 192 -18.51 52.45 -16.81
C ALA A 192 -17.72 52.81 -15.54
N PRO A 193 -16.86 53.86 -15.56
CA PRO A 193 -16.05 54.24 -14.39
C PRO A 193 -16.83 54.57 -13.11
N ASN A 194 -18.12 54.91 -13.23
CA ASN A 194 -19.01 55.24 -12.13
C ASN A 194 -20.05 54.13 -11.83
N ASP A 195 -19.97 52.99 -12.51
CA ASP A 195 -20.85 51.83 -12.30
C ASP A 195 -20.33 50.98 -11.13
N LEU A 196 -21.01 51.10 -9.99
CA LEU A 196 -20.70 50.40 -8.74
C LEU A 196 -21.76 49.34 -8.39
N ASP A 197 -22.54 48.86 -9.37
CA ASP A 197 -23.53 47.81 -9.13
C ASP A 197 -22.84 46.44 -8.91
N PRO A 198 -23.45 45.51 -8.13
CA PRO A 198 -22.83 44.22 -7.84
C PRO A 198 -22.70 43.35 -9.10
N VAL A 199 -21.57 42.64 -9.20
CA VAL A 199 -21.30 41.64 -10.24
C VAL A 199 -22.12 40.37 -9.94
N ARG A 200 -22.94 39.94 -10.92
CA ARG A 200 -23.89 38.82 -10.79
C ARG A 200 -23.59 37.62 -11.71
N VAL A 201 -22.46 37.64 -12.42
CA VAL A 201 -22.05 36.55 -13.32
C VAL A 201 -21.78 35.28 -12.51
N PRO A 202 -22.28 34.10 -12.92
CA PRO A 202 -21.99 32.84 -12.22
C PRO A 202 -20.51 32.49 -12.35
N VAL A 203 -19.84 32.30 -11.21
CA VAL A 203 -18.39 32.01 -11.13
C VAL A 203 -18.11 30.67 -10.44
N PRO A 204 -16.98 30.00 -10.76
CA PRO A 204 -16.56 28.76 -10.08
C PRO A 204 -16.33 28.98 -8.58
N ALA A 205 -16.30 27.89 -7.81
CA ALA A 205 -16.27 27.93 -6.35
C ALA A 205 -15.06 28.70 -5.81
N GLU A 206 -13.92 28.52 -6.47
CA GLU A 206 -12.62 29.14 -6.19
C GLU A 206 -12.65 30.67 -6.36
N ALA A 207 -13.47 31.19 -7.28
CA ALA A 207 -13.58 32.62 -7.55
C ALA A 207 -14.72 33.31 -6.76
N ARG A 208 -15.61 32.54 -6.14
CA ARG A 208 -16.79 33.07 -5.43
C ARG A 208 -16.43 34.02 -4.28
N GLN A 209 -15.38 33.68 -3.52
CA GLN A 209 -14.90 34.53 -2.40
C GLN A 209 -14.35 35.87 -2.91
N LEU A 210 -13.62 35.86 -4.04
CA LEU A 210 -13.06 37.06 -4.65
C LEU A 210 -14.17 38.00 -5.18
N VAL A 211 -15.18 37.45 -5.86
CA VAL A 211 -16.33 38.24 -6.34
C VAL A 211 -17.17 38.80 -5.18
N GLY A 212 -17.32 38.04 -4.08
CA GLY A 212 -17.93 38.55 -2.84
C GLY A 212 -17.19 39.77 -2.29
N ALA A 213 -15.87 39.64 -2.07
CA ALA A 213 -15.04 40.73 -1.57
C ALA A 213 -15.03 41.97 -2.49
N LEU A 214 -15.08 41.77 -3.81
CA LEU A 214 -15.21 42.84 -4.81
C LEU A 214 -16.56 43.56 -4.70
N ASN A 215 -17.67 42.81 -4.63
CA ASN A 215 -19.00 43.39 -4.47
C ASN A 215 -19.15 44.19 -3.17
N ASP A 216 -18.61 43.68 -2.07
CA ASP A 216 -18.59 44.39 -0.77
C ASP A 216 -17.77 45.69 -0.84
N PHE A 217 -16.66 45.69 -1.59
CA PHE A 217 -15.85 46.90 -1.81
C PHE A 217 -16.61 47.94 -2.65
N MET A 218 -17.23 47.53 -3.76
CA MET A 218 -18.03 48.41 -4.62
C MET A 218 -19.21 49.03 -3.85
N ALA A 219 -19.89 48.23 -3.01
CA ALA A 219 -20.98 48.71 -2.15
C ALA A 219 -20.52 49.77 -1.14
N ARG A 220 -19.38 49.54 -0.45
CA ARG A 220 -18.78 50.52 0.47
C ARG A 220 -18.37 51.82 -0.24
N LEU A 221 -17.76 51.71 -1.42
CA LEU A 221 -17.36 52.86 -2.22
C LEU A 221 -18.57 53.70 -2.68
N ASN A 222 -19.64 53.05 -3.12
CA ASN A 222 -20.89 53.69 -3.54
C ASN A 222 -21.56 54.44 -2.38
N ALA A 223 -21.57 53.86 -1.17
CA ALA A 223 -22.07 54.52 0.03
C ALA A 223 -21.25 55.77 0.37
N GLY A 224 -19.92 55.66 0.47
CA GLY A 224 -19.04 56.79 0.79
C GLY A 224 -19.12 57.95 -0.21
N MET A 225 -19.20 57.64 -1.51
CA MET A 225 -19.38 58.65 -2.57
C MET A 225 -20.70 59.43 -2.43
N ARG A 226 -21.79 58.77 -2.02
CA ARG A 226 -23.09 59.44 -1.78
C ARG A 226 -23.03 60.36 -0.56
N THR A 227 -22.46 59.89 0.55
CA THR A 227 -22.30 60.70 1.78
C THR A 227 -21.46 61.95 1.52
N LEU A 228 -20.32 61.82 0.84
CA LEU A 228 -19.45 62.94 0.50
C LEU A 228 -20.17 63.97 -0.39
N SER A 229 -20.89 63.50 -1.41
CA SER A 229 -21.64 64.37 -2.33
C SER A 229 -22.73 65.18 -1.62
N GLY A 230 -23.45 64.56 -0.67
CA GLY A 230 -24.46 65.24 0.15
C GLY A 230 -23.86 66.31 1.07
N LEU A 231 -22.82 65.97 1.82
CA LEU A 231 -22.15 66.90 2.75
C LEU A 231 -21.59 68.14 2.03
N VAL A 232 -20.99 67.95 0.85
CA VAL A 232 -20.45 69.07 0.05
C VAL A 232 -21.57 69.99 -0.44
N ALA A 233 -22.72 69.45 -0.86
CA ALA A 233 -23.86 70.24 -1.31
C ALA A 233 -24.48 71.09 -0.18
N ASP A 234 -24.72 70.49 0.99
CA ASP A 234 -25.33 71.17 2.14
C ASP A 234 -24.42 72.25 2.73
N ALA A 235 -23.12 71.94 2.91
CA ALA A 235 -22.15 72.89 3.45
C ALA A 235 -21.98 74.11 2.52
N ALA A 236 -21.94 73.89 1.19
CA ALA A 236 -21.84 74.97 0.21
C ALA A 236 -23.07 75.91 0.25
N HIS A 237 -24.27 75.37 0.52
CA HIS A 237 -25.48 76.18 0.65
C HIS A 237 -25.46 77.01 1.95
N GLN A 238 -25.15 76.38 3.09
CA GLN A 238 -25.20 77.03 4.40
C GLN A 238 -24.14 78.13 4.59
N VAL A 239 -22.94 78.00 3.99
CA VAL A 239 -21.89 79.02 4.04
C VAL A 239 -22.21 80.25 3.16
N ARG A 240 -22.96 80.07 2.07
CA ARG A 240 -23.25 81.13 1.09
C ARG A 240 -24.14 82.24 1.68
N THR A 241 -25.13 81.87 2.48
CA THR A 241 -26.13 82.78 3.06
C THR A 241 -25.53 83.82 4.04
N PRO A 242 -24.74 83.47 5.07
CA PRO A 242 -24.12 84.46 5.96
C PRO A 242 -23.07 85.31 5.24
N LEU A 243 -22.31 84.75 4.28
CA LEU A 243 -21.36 85.53 3.47
C LEU A 243 -22.05 86.57 2.58
N ALA A 244 -23.20 86.24 1.98
CA ALA A 244 -24.00 87.21 1.23
C ALA A 244 -24.53 88.34 2.13
N SER A 245 -25.00 88.02 3.34
CA SER A 245 -25.45 89.00 4.33
C SER A 245 -24.32 89.90 4.84
N LEU A 246 -23.15 89.32 5.12
CA LEU A 246 -21.93 90.06 5.48
C LEU A 246 -21.54 91.07 4.41
N ARG A 247 -21.49 90.60 3.15
CA ARG A 247 -21.16 91.44 2.00
C ARG A 247 -22.15 92.60 1.84
N ALA A 248 -23.44 92.34 1.93
CA ALA A 248 -24.46 93.38 1.83
C ALA A 248 -24.35 94.43 2.96
N GLN A 249 -24.09 94.01 4.20
CA GLN A 249 -23.87 94.97 5.30
C GLN A 249 -22.57 95.78 5.14
N ALA A 250 -21.51 95.16 4.60
CA ALA A 250 -20.26 95.85 4.29
C ALA A 250 -20.40 96.87 3.16
N GLU A 251 -21.10 96.52 2.07
CA GLU A 251 -21.42 97.44 0.98
C GLU A 251 -22.19 98.67 1.49
N ILE A 252 -23.22 98.48 2.33
CA ILE A 252 -24.00 99.61 2.89
C ILE A 252 -23.17 100.42 3.93
N ALA A 253 -22.21 99.80 4.63
CA ALA A 253 -21.35 100.51 5.58
C ALA A 253 -20.32 101.43 4.91
N LEU A 254 -19.87 101.11 3.69
CA LEU A 254 -18.91 101.94 2.95
C LEU A 254 -19.48 103.31 2.55
N ASP A 255 -20.79 103.37 2.31
CA ASP A 255 -21.50 104.57 1.86
C ASP A 255 -22.24 105.34 2.99
N GLU A 256 -22.07 104.97 4.26
CA GLU A 256 -22.77 105.60 5.41
C GLU A 256 -21.93 106.77 6.01
N PRO A 257 -22.35 108.04 5.84
CA PRO A 257 -21.58 109.20 6.31
C PRO A 257 -21.77 109.51 7.80
N ASP A 258 -22.75 108.89 8.45
CA ASP A 258 -23.07 109.09 9.87
C ASP A 258 -22.25 108.13 10.75
N VAL A 259 -21.35 108.67 11.57
CA VAL A 259 -20.41 107.91 12.41
C VAL A 259 -21.11 106.98 13.41
N GLU A 260 -22.26 107.36 13.97
CA GLU A 260 -23.01 106.50 14.90
C GLU A 260 -23.67 105.33 14.17
N LYS A 261 -24.27 105.59 13.00
CA LYS A 261 -24.83 104.51 12.16
C LYS A 261 -23.74 103.60 11.59
N LEU A 262 -22.62 104.16 11.16
CA LEU A 262 -21.45 103.42 10.68
C LEU A 262 -20.93 102.48 11.78
N ARG A 263 -20.75 102.99 13.01
CA ARG A 263 -20.37 102.16 14.17
C ARG A 263 -21.38 101.03 14.39
N GLY A 264 -22.69 101.32 14.34
CA GLY A 264 -23.75 100.30 14.43
C GLY A 264 -23.69 99.24 13.33
N ARG A 265 -23.35 99.61 12.08
CA ARG A 265 -23.18 98.68 10.95
C ARG A 265 -21.92 97.84 11.09
N VAL A 266 -20.79 98.43 11.49
CA VAL A 266 -19.53 97.73 11.74
C VAL A 266 -19.69 96.70 12.85
N THR A 267 -20.42 97.02 13.93
CA THR A 267 -20.77 96.03 14.96
C THR A 267 -21.57 94.86 14.37
N ARG A 268 -22.58 95.12 13.52
CA ARG A 268 -23.35 94.05 12.85
C ARG A 268 -22.51 93.20 11.88
N ILE A 269 -21.54 93.79 11.19
CA ILE A 269 -20.57 93.07 10.35
C ILE A 269 -19.70 92.17 11.22
N HIS A 270 -19.17 92.69 12.33
CA HIS A 270 -18.37 91.91 13.28
C HIS A 270 -19.18 90.74 13.87
N GLU A 271 -20.41 90.99 14.35
CA GLU A 271 -21.32 89.95 14.84
C GLU A 271 -21.62 88.88 13.78
N ASN A 272 -21.91 89.28 12.55
CA ASN A 272 -22.17 88.31 11.47
C ASN A 272 -20.91 87.53 11.08
N ALA A 273 -19.72 88.12 11.19
CA ALA A 273 -18.44 87.45 10.92
C ALA A 273 -18.11 86.43 12.02
N VAL A 274 -18.35 86.79 13.29
CA VAL A 274 -18.26 85.86 14.43
C VAL A 274 -19.26 84.72 14.27
N ARG A 275 -20.53 85.01 13.91
CA ARG A 275 -21.54 83.97 13.62
C ARG A 275 -21.14 83.06 12.46
N ALA A 276 -20.56 83.60 11.39
CA ALA A 276 -20.09 82.81 10.25
C ALA A 276 -18.89 81.92 10.62
N GLY A 277 -17.93 82.44 11.39
CA GLY A 277 -16.80 81.67 11.91
C GLY A 277 -17.23 80.55 12.87
N GLN A 278 -18.22 80.83 13.72
CA GLN A 278 -18.87 79.81 14.57
C GLN A 278 -19.56 78.74 13.71
N LEU A 279 -20.34 79.13 12.69
CA LEU A 279 -21.03 78.19 11.80
C LEU A 279 -20.03 77.27 11.07
N VAL A 280 -18.93 77.81 10.54
CA VAL A 280 -17.88 77.01 9.87
C VAL A 280 -17.20 76.06 10.86
N SER A 281 -16.83 76.54 12.04
CA SER A 281 -16.23 75.70 13.09
C SER A 281 -17.17 74.57 13.50
N GLN A 282 -18.48 74.85 13.55
CA GLN A 282 -19.50 73.90 13.95
C GLN A 282 -19.82 72.86 12.86
N LEU A 283 -19.85 73.27 11.57
CA LEU A 283 -19.94 72.33 10.44
C LEU A 283 -18.74 71.38 10.38
N LEU A 284 -17.54 71.87 10.71
CA LEU A 284 -16.33 71.03 10.80
C LEU A 284 -16.39 70.06 11.99
N MET A 285 -16.93 70.50 13.14
CA MET A 285 -17.20 69.61 14.28
C MET A 285 -18.22 68.52 13.94
N ASP A 286 -19.35 68.88 13.33
CA ASP A 286 -20.41 67.94 12.93
C ASP A 286 -19.88 66.89 11.93
N ALA A 287 -19.12 67.32 10.92
CA ALA A 287 -18.47 66.41 9.97
C ALA A 287 -17.44 65.49 10.66
N THR A 288 -16.70 66.00 11.64
CA THR A 288 -15.70 65.22 12.40
C THR A 288 -16.37 64.19 13.31
N ILE A 289 -17.48 64.54 13.96
CA ILE A 289 -18.24 63.64 14.84
C ILE A 289 -18.95 62.56 13.99
N ALA A 290 -19.60 62.95 12.89
CA ALA A 290 -20.25 62.00 11.99
C ALA A 290 -19.26 60.97 11.44
N HIS A 291 -18.10 61.41 10.91
CA HIS A 291 -17.07 60.49 10.41
C HIS A 291 -16.51 59.56 11.50
N ARG A 292 -16.36 60.04 12.76
CA ARG A 292 -15.91 59.19 13.87
C ARG A 292 -16.93 58.13 14.27
N LEU A 293 -18.22 58.48 14.27
CA LEU A 293 -19.30 57.54 14.56
C LEU A 293 -19.45 56.49 13.45
N GLU A 294 -19.30 56.87 12.18
CA GLU A 294 -19.27 55.92 11.04
C GLU A 294 -18.04 54.99 11.05
N ALA A 295 -16.90 55.45 11.55
CA ALA A 295 -15.64 54.67 11.58
C ALA A 295 -15.58 53.57 12.66
N GLN A 296 -16.70 53.27 13.34
CA GLN A 296 -16.89 52.17 14.32
C GLN A 296 -15.74 51.97 15.33
N SER A 297 -15.14 53.06 15.80
CA SER A 297 -14.09 53.03 16.84
C SER A 297 -14.70 52.96 18.25
N ALA A 298 -15.54 51.94 18.50
CA ALA A 298 -16.20 51.73 19.78
C ALA A 298 -15.17 51.28 20.85
N SER A 299 -14.84 52.19 21.76
CA SER A 299 -13.94 51.93 22.89
C SER A 299 -14.74 51.77 24.19
N VAL A 300 -14.20 51.06 25.18
CA VAL A 300 -14.80 50.95 26.50
C VAL A 300 -14.40 52.19 27.31
N VAL A 301 -15.34 53.11 27.54
CA VAL A 301 -15.10 54.41 28.19
C VAL A 301 -15.63 54.40 29.62
N ALA A 302 -14.74 54.51 30.60
CA ALA A 302 -15.09 54.64 32.01
C ALA A 302 -15.67 56.04 32.31
N ILE A 303 -16.82 56.08 32.99
CA ILE A 303 -17.60 57.31 33.19
C ILE A 303 -16.92 58.28 34.17
N ASP A 304 -16.20 57.78 35.17
CA ASP A 304 -15.43 58.55 36.16
C ASP A 304 -14.30 59.37 35.50
N ALA A 305 -13.54 58.75 34.59
CA ALA A 305 -12.49 59.40 33.82
C ALA A 305 -13.06 60.49 32.91
N LEU A 306 -14.24 60.25 32.33
CA LEU A 306 -14.95 61.20 31.47
C LEU A 306 -15.45 62.44 32.23
N MET A 307 -16.00 62.26 33.44
CA MET A 307 -16.35 63.36 34.35
C MET A 307 -15.12 64.18 34.78
N THR A 308 -14.01 63.50 35.05
CA THR A 308 -12.76 64.13 35.47
C THR A 308 -12.19 65.01 34.35
N GLU A 309 -12.15 64.51 33.11
CA GLU A 309 -11.75 65.28 31.92
C GLU A 309 -12.64 66.50 31.66
N MET A 310 -13.94 66.38 31.92
CA MET A 310 -14.88 67.50 31.75
C MET A 310 -14.58 68.63 32.74
N ARG A 311 -14.40 68.29 34.03
CA ARG A 311 -14.13 69.30 35.07
C ARG A 311 -12.79 70.03 34.87
N GLN A 312 -11.80 69.38 34.26
CA GLN A 312 -10.49 69.98 33.94
C GLN A 312 -10.51 70.98 32.76
N ARG A 313 -11.59 71.05 31.98
CA ARG A 313 -11.68 71.90 30.76
C ARG A 313 -12.63 73.09 30.87
N ILE A 314 -13.38 73.19 31.96
CA ILE A 314 -14.23 74.35 32.27
C ILE A 314 -13.37 75.39 33.01
N ASP A 315 -13.62 76.68 32.80
CA ASP A 315 -12.91 77.74 33.53
C ASP A 315 -13.01 77.54 35.05
N PRO A 316 -11.95 77.77 35.85
CA PRO A 316 -11.93 77.45 37.28
C PRO A 316 -13.11 78.04 38.06
N ASP A 317 -13.44 79.31 37.81
CA ASP A 317 -14.54 80.05 38.45
C ASP A 317 -15.92 79.45 38.14
N LEU A 318 -16.08 78.81 36.98
CA LEU A 318 -17.29 78.08 36.58
C LEU A 318 -17.27 76.62 37.06
N ALA A 319 -16.08 76.01 37.20
CA ALA A 319 -15.91 74.64 37.66
C ALA A 319 -16.17 74.46 39.17
N GLU A 320 -16.09 75.53 39.98
CA GLU A 320 -16.58 75.53 41.36
C GLU A 320 -18.12 75.44 41.44
N ARG A 321 -18.84 75.89 40.40
CA ARG A 321 -20.31 75.84 40.34
C ARG A 321 -20.88 74.49 39.91
N VAL A 322 -20.04 73.51 39.53
CA VAL A 322 -20.45 72.17 39.08
C VAL A 322 -20.23 71.14 40.17
N MET A 323 -21.33 70.62 40.74
CA MET A 323 -21.33 69.55 41.75
C MET A 323 -21.60 68.20 41.11
N VAL A 324 -20.61 67.30 41.12
CA VAL A 324 -20.75 65.92 40.61
C VAL A 324 -21.00 64.95 41.76
N ARG A 325 -22.03 64.12 41.65
CA ARG A 325 -22.40 63.06 42.58
C ARG A 325 -22.50 61.73 41.83
N ILE A 326 -21.75 60.72 42.27
CA ILE A 326 -21.78 59.37 41.67
C ILE A 326 -22.34 58.42 42.74
N ALA A 327 -23.39 57.69 42.38
CA ALA A 327 -24.03 56.74 43.30
C ALA A 327 -23.10 55.54 43.63
N PRO A 328 -23.16 54.96 44.84
CA PRO A 328 -22.39 53.77 45.17
C PRO A 328 -22.70 52.62 44.20
N GLY A 329 -21.65 52.05 43.59
CA GLY A 329 -21.77 51.05 42.53
C GLY A 329 -21.70 51.60 41.10
N ALA A 330 -21.85 52.91 40.90
CA ALA A 330 -21.72 53.54 39.58
C ALA A 330 -20.28 53.93 39.19
N THR A 331 -19.31 53.80 40.12
CA THR A 331 -17.90 54.21 39.95
C THR A 331 -17.05 53.30 39.06
N ALA A 332 -17.48 52.07 38.77
CA ALA A 332 -16.70 51.10 37.98
C ALA A 332 -17.30 50.81 36.58
N ILE A 333 -18.32 51.57 36.17
CA ILE A 333 -19.06 51.28 34.94
C ILE A 333 -18.40 51.95 33.74
N SER A 334 -18.36 51.21 32.64
CA SER A 334 -17.94 51.72 31.33
C SER A 334 -19.07 51.56 30.30
N VAL A 335 -19.17 52.57 29.44
CA VAL A 335 -20.07 52.58 28.27
C VAL A 335 -19.24 52.32 27.02
N ALA A 336 -19.76 51.54 26.08
CA ALA A 336 -19.11 51.33 24.79
C ALA A 336 -19.38 52.55 23.87
N GLY A 337 -18.33 53.24 23.41
CA GLY A 337 -18.48 54.45 22.61
C GLY A 337 -17.19 55.14 22.16
N ASP A 338 -17.34 56.22 21.40
CA ASP A 338 -16.25 57.14 21.08
C ASP A 338 -16.06 58.15 22.23
N ARG A 339 -14.88 58.12 22.86
CA ARG A 339 -14.53 58.96 24.01
C ARG A 339 -14.61 60.46 23.72
N VAL A 340 -14.39 60.89 22.48
CA VAL A 340 -14.45 62.31 22.09
C VAL A 340 -15.90 62.74 21.89
N ALA A 341 -16.73 61.92 21.23
CA ALA A 341 -18.15 62.18 21.04
C ALA A 341 -18.91 62.25 22.38
N LEU A 342 -18.68 61.27 23.28
CA LEU A 342 -19.29 61.25 24.61
C LEU A 342 -18.85 62.44 25.49
N ARG A 343 -17.60 62.90 25.35
CA ARG A 343 -17.12 64.11 26.04
C ARG A 343 -17.79 65.37 25.52
N GLU A 344 -17.90 65.52 24.20
CA GLU A 344 -18.53 66.71 23.60
C GLU A 344 -20.03 66.78 23.90
N MET A 345 -20.71 65.63 23.98
CA MET A 345 -22.09 65.52 24.48
C MET A 345 -22.23 66.08 25.90
N LEU A 346 -21.39 65.62 26.84
CA LEU A 346 -21.42 66.09 28.22
C LEU A 346 -21.12 67.59 28.32
N ARG A 347 -20.14 68.07 27.57
CA ARG A 347 -19.83 69.50 27.47
C ARG A 347 -21.04 70.32 27.03
N ASN A 348 -21.71 69.93 25.95
CA ASN A 348 -22.87 70.67 25.47
C ASN A 348 -24.02 70.70 26.49
N LEU A 349 -24.20 69.66 27.31
CA LEU A 349 -25.18 69.66 28.40
C LEU A 349 -24.78 70.60 29.55
N VAL A 350 -23.51 70.58 29.98
CA VAL A 350 -23.01 71.39 31.09
C VAL A 350 -22.89 72.88 30.71
N ASP A 351 -22.39 73.18 29.51
CA ASP A 351 -22.28 74.55 29.00
C ASP A 351 -23.69 75.20 28.91
N ASN A 352 -24.70 74.47 28.43
CA ASN A 352 -26.09 74.94 28.42
C ASN A 352 -26.62 75.21 29.85
N ALA A 353 -26.39 74.29 30.80
CA ALA A 353 -26.82 74.42 32.19
C ALA A 353 -26.18 75.65 32.88
N LEU A 354 -24.89 75.91 32.64
CA LEU A 354 -24.17 77.06 33.18
C LEU A 354 -24.64 78.40 32.59
N ILE A 355 -24.94 78.43 31.28
CA ILE A 355 -25.43 79.62 30.56
C ILE A 355 -26.85 80.01 31.01
N HIS A 356 -27.76 79.05 31.15
CA HIS A 356 -29.17 79.33 31.44
C HIS A 356 -29.51 79.49 32.92
N ALA A 357 -28.56 79.22 33.83
CA ALA A 357 -28.76 79.34 35.28
C ALA A 357 -27.54 80.00 35.98
N PRO A 358 -27.19 81.25 35.63
CA PRO A 358 -25.90 81.88 35.95
C PRO A 358 -25.63 82.07 37.45
N ASP A 359 -26.66 82.24 38.28
CA ASP A 359 -26.54 82.45 39.72
C ASP A 359 -26.72 81.16 40.56
N SER A 360 -26.68 79.99 39.91
CA SER A 360 -26.97 78.70 40.54
C SER A 360 -25.86 77.66 40.35
N LEU A 361 -25.90 76.61 41.17
CA LEU A 361 -25.06 75.42 41.05
C LEU A 361 -25.70 74.43 40.07
N VAL A 362 -24.86 73.84 39.21
CA VAL A 362 -25.23 72.75 38.30
C VAL A 362 -24.90 71.41 38.96
N GLU A 363 -25.88 70.54 39.10
CA GLU A 363 -25.76 69.24 39.73
C GLU A 363 -25.72 68.13 38.67
N ILE A 364 -24.66 67.32 38.68
CA ILE A 364 -24.52 66.14 37.79
C ILE A 364 -24.61 64.88 38.66
N GLU A 365 -25.64 64.08 38.45
CA GLU A 365 -25.83 62.80 39.15
C GLU A 365 -25.66 61.60 38.21
N VAL A 366 -24.83 60.62 38.62
CA VAL A 366 -24.57 59.38 37.88
C VAL A 366 -25.13 58.19 38.66
N SER A 367 -26.01 57.41 38.04
CA SER A 367 -26.74 56.30 38.68
C SER A 367 -26.93 55.10 37.74
N LEU A 368 -27.22 53.92 38.30
CA LEU A 368 -27.61 52.72 37.56
C LEU A 368 -29.13 52.62 37.44
N VAL A 369 -29.62 52.19 36.28
CA VAL A 369 -31.05 51.96 36.02
C VAL A 369 -31.24 50.53 35.51
N GLY A 370 -31.18 49.56 36.43
CA GLY A 370 -31.08 48.14 36.11
C GLY A 370 -29.63 47.69 35.90
N PRO A 371 -29.39 46.44 35.47
CA PRO A 371 -28.05 45.88 35.32
C PRO A 371 -27.27 46.48 34.14
N ASP A 372 -27.98 46.89 33.09
CA ASP A 372 -27.40 47.11 31.75
C ASP A 372 -27.50 48.58 31.29
N CYS A 373 -27.75 49.53 32.19
CA CYS A 373 -27.96 50.94 31.82
C CYS A 373 -27.44 51.93 32.87
N VAL A 374 -26.69 52.94 32.41
CA VAL A 374 -26.19 54.08 33.20
C VAL A 374 -27.04 55.32 32.89
N ARG A 375 -27.53 56.00 33.93
CA ARG A 375 -28.20 57.30 33.82
C ARG A 375 -27.29 58.43 34.27
N LEU A 376 -27.12 59.40 33.39
CA LEU A 376 -26.44 60.68 33.61
C LEU A 376 -27.52 61.78 33.70
N ALA A 377 -27.70 62.40 34.86
CA ALA A 377 -28.69 63.46 35.06
C ALA A 377 -27.99 64.80 35.35
N ILE A 378 -28.05 65.74 34.42
CA ILE A 378 -27.51 67.10 34.56
C ILE A 378 -28.68 68.02 34.91
N SER A 379 -28.60 68.70 36.05
CA SER A 379 -29.69 69.53 36.59
C SER A 379 -29.24 70.96 36.91
N ASP A 380 -30.04 71.93 36.50
CA ASP A 380 -29.84 73.36 36.78
C ASP A 380 -30.99 73.95 37.62
N ARG A 381 -31.02 75.28 37.75
CA ARG A 381 -32.14 76.08 38.32
C ARG A 381 -32.52 77.25 37.41
N GLY A 382 -32.39 77.07 36.09
CA GLY A 382 -32.82 78.03 35.09
C GLY A 382 -34.34 78.04 34.90
N PRO A 383 -34.84 78.72 33.85
CA PRO A 383 -36.29 78.90 33.62
C PRO A 383 -37.03 77.60 33.25
N GLY A 384 -36.33 76.50 32.99
CA GLY A 384 -36.92 75.27 32.44
C GLY A 384 -37.21 75.37 30.94
N ILE A 385 -37.82 74.31 30.39
CA ILE A 385 -38.27 74.25 28.98
C ILE A 385 -39.73 73.78 28.99
N PRO A 386 -40.67 74.48 28.34
CA PRO A 386 -42.07 74.03 28.22
C PRO A 386 -42.19 72.64 27.54
N ASP A 387 -43.17 71.83 27.97
CA ASP A 387 -43.35 70.45 27.47
C ASP A 387 -43.53 70.36 25.94
N ASP A 388 -44.17 71.36 25.34
CA ASP A 388 -44.37 71.49 23.90
C ASP A 388 -43.10 71.89 23.12
N GLU A 389 -42.14 72.54 23.79
CA GLU A 389 -40.85 72.92 23.19
C GLU A 389 -39.76 71.84 23.35
N LYS A 390 -39.88 70.91 24.31
CA LYS A 390 -38.86 69.88 24.63
C LYS A 390 -38.44 68.99 23.44
N SER A 391 -39.34 68.75 22.49
CA SER A 391 -39.05 68.01 21.25
C SER A 391 -38.42 68.90 20.17
N VAL A 392 -38.80 70.18 20.12
CA VAL A 392 -38.36 71.16 19.13
C VAL A 392 -36.94 71.64 19.40
N VAL A 393 -36.53 71.81 20.67
CA VAL A 393 -35.14 72.16 21.03
C VAL A 393 -34.10 71.07 20.72
N LEU A 394 -34.54 69.89 20.31
CA LEU A 394 -33.69 68.79 19.83
C LEU A 394 -33.51 68.81 18.30
N GLU A 395 -34.28 69.61 17.56
CA GLU A 395 -34.07 69.86 16.15
C GLU A 395 -32.88 70.82 15.94
N ARG A 396 -32.17 70.69 14.83
CA ARG A 396 -31.01 71.55 14.51
C ARG A 396 -31.44 73.01 14.35
N PHE A 397 -30.67 73.93 14.94
CA PHE A 397 -30.84 75.39 14.87
C PHE A 397 -32.10 75.95 15.52
N ARG A 398 -32.84 75.16 16.30
CA ARG A 398 -34.07 75.58 16.97
C ARG A 398 -33.79 76.01 18.41
N ARG A 399 -34.50 77.04 18.89
CA ARG A 399 -34.48 77.50 20.27
C ARG A 399 -35.92 77.61 20.78
N GLY A 400 -36.12 77.42 22.09
CA GLY A 400 -37.37 77.70 22.78
C GLY A 400 -37.55 79.19 23.10
N ALA A 401 -38.79 79.61 23.41
CA ALA A 401 -39.15 81.01 23.62
C ALA A 401 -38.34 81.70 24.75
N SER A 402 -37.94 80.95 25.77
CA SER A 402 -37.11 81.44 26.90
C SER A 402 -35.65 81.74 26.53
N GLY A 403 -35.22 81.50 25.28
CA GLY A 403 -33.82 81.55 24.84
C GLY A 403 -33.45 82.65 23.85
N GLU A 404 -34.34 83.60 23.54
CA GLU A 404 -34.06 84.66 22.55
C GLU A 404 -33.03 85.70 23.04
N ALA A 405 -32.96 85.96 24.35
CA ALA A 405 -32.08 86.99 24.92
C ALA A 405 -30.60 86.55 25.08
N THR A 406 -30.27 85.29 24.84
CA THR A 406 -28.93 84.71 25.14
C THR A 406 -28.19 84.30 23.86
N LEU A 407 -26.87 84.48 23.82
CA LEU A 407 -26.02 84.10 22.69
C LEU A 407 -25.63 82.60 22.74
N GLY A 408 -26.23 81.77 21.88
CA GLY A 408 -25.84 80.36 21.69
C GLY A 408 -26.40 79.75 20.38
N SER A 409 -25.71 78.82 19.72
CA SER A 409 -26.02 78.48 18.31
C SER A 409 -27.27 77.61 18.06
N GLY A 410 -27.98 77.15 19.09
CA GLY A 410 -29.18 76.30 18.93
C GLY A 410 -28.90 74.91 18.36
N LEU A 411 -27.64 74.46 18.39
CA LEU A 411 -27.21 73.16 17.87
C LEU A 411 -26.78 72.17 18.97
N GLY A 412 -26.34 72.65 20.14
CA GLY A 412 -25.74 71.80 21.17
C GLY A 412 -26.59 70.61 21.60
N LEU A 413 -27.90 70.82 21.83
CA LEU A 413 -28.82 69.73 22.20
C LEU A 413 -29.10 68.75 21.03
N SER A 414 -29.04 69.20 19.78
CA SER A 414 -29.14 68.31 18.61
C SER A 414 -27.88 67.45 18.41
N ILE A 415 -26.69 67.96 18.79
CA ILE A 415 -25.44 67.19 18.85
C ILE A 415 -25.53 66.15 19.97
N VAL A 416 -26.02 66.54 21.17
CA VAL A 416 -26.26 65.61 22.28
C VAL A 416 -27.16 64.47 21.83
N ARG A 417 -28.32 64.77 21.22
CA ARG A 417 -29.22 63.74 20.68
C ARG A 417 -28.52 62.83 19.66
N THR A 418 -27.78 63.40 18.71
CA THR A 418 -27.06 62.61 17.70
C THR A 418 -26.06 61.64 18.34
N VAL A 419 -25.35 62.07 19.39
CA VAL A 419 -24.41 61.20 20.12
C VAL A 419 -25.17 60.14 20.93
N VAL A 420 -26.25 60.51 21.64
CA VAL A 420 -27.06 59.56 22.44
C VAL A 420 -27.69 58.48 21.55
N ASP A 421 -28.35 58.87 20.45
CA ASP A 421 -28.98 57.96 19.50
C ASP A 421 -27.93 57.01 18.88
N ALA A 422 -26.74 57.52 18.52
CA ALA A 422 -25.64 56.71 17.96
C ALA A 422 -25.00 55.73 18.97
N HIS A 423 -25.16 55.97 20.28
CA HIS A 423 -24.70 55.07 21.35
C HIS A 423 -25.84 54.18 21.89
N GLY A 424 -27.01 54.15 21.24
CA GLY A 424 -28.16 53.33 21.64
C GLY A 424 -28.81 53.78 22.95
N GLY A 425 -28.62 55.04 23.32
CA GLY A 425 -29.16 55.63 24.55
C GLY A 425 -30.51 56.33 24.37
N HIS A 426 -30.98 56.97 25.43
CA HIS A 426 -32.20 57.78 25.43
C HIS A 426 -32.01 59.10 26.19
N LEU A 427 -32.42 60.22 25.60
CA LEU A 427 -32.40 61.56 26.21
C LEU A 427 -33.82 61.98 26.63
N VAL A 428 -33.99 62.48 27.85
CA VAL A 428 -35.26 63.01 28.39
C VAL A 428 -35.00 64.31 29.15
N PHE A 429 -35.82 65.34 28.93
CA PHE A 429 -35.85 66.53 29.79
C PHE A 429 -37.01 66.42 30.79
N ARG A 430 -36.72 66.67 32.07
CA ARG A 430 -37.72 66.72 33.15
C ARG A 430 -37.64 68.05 33.87
N ASP A 431 -38.76 68.54 34.37
CA ASP A 431 -38.79 69.78 35.14
C ASP A 431 -38.46 69.50 36.60
N ARG A 432 -37.69 70.41 37.21
CA ARG A 432 -37.17 70.24 38.56
C ARG A 432 -38.14 70.83 39.59
N PRO A 433 -38.47 70.09 40.68
CA PRO A 433 -39.27 70.65 41.78
C PRO A 433 -38.62 71.89 42.38
N GLY A 434 -39.34 73.02 42.33
CA GLY A 434 -38.82 74.33 42.75
C GLY A 434 -38.08 75.14 41.67
N GLY A 435 -38.22 74.77 40.39
CA GLY A 435 -37.63 75.49 39.26
C GLY A 435 -36.29 74.89 38.80
N GLY A 436 -36.05 74.93 37.48
CA GLY A 436 -34.90 74.31 36.81
C GLY A 436 -35.27 73.18 35.84
N LEU A 437 -34.31 72.80 35.01
CA LEU A 437 -34.38 71.64 34.12
C LEU A 437 -33.48 70.50 34.64
N THR A 438 -33.84 69.26 34.35
CA THR A 438 -32.97 68.09 34.43
C THR A 438 -32.92 67.36 33.09
N ALA A 439 -31.76 67.37 32.44
CA ALA A 439 -31.47 66.55 31.27
C ALA A 439 -30.96 65.16 31.71
N GLN A 440 -31.73 64.11 31.42
CA GLN A 440 -31.38 62.72 31.71
C GLN A 440 -30.96 62.01 30.44
N VAL A 441 -29.76 61.44 30.44
CA VAL A 441 -29.19 60.61 29.37
C VAL A 441 -28.97 59.21 29.91
N ASP A 442 -29.70 58.24 29.35
CA ASP A 442 -29.59 56.82 29.64
C ASP A 442 -28.72 56.15 28.57
N LEU A 443 -27.67 55.41 28.95
CA LEU A 443 -26.72 54.75 28.04
C LEU A 443 -26.52 53.27 28.41
N PRO A 444 -26.43 52.34 27.43
CA PRO A 444 -26.17 50.92 27.71
C PRO A 444 -24.81 50.66 28.38
N ALA A 445 -24.79 49.79 29.39
CA ALA A 445 -23.58 49.30 30.03
C ALA A 445 -23.04 48.04 29.32
N ALA A 446 -21.71 47.89 29.25
CA ALA A 446 -21.08 46.76 28.56
C ALA A 446 -20.89 45.53 29.47
N LEU A 447 -21.54 44.40 29.14
CA LEU A 447 -21.38 43.10 29.82
C LEU A 447 -20.46 42.11 29.07
N PRO A 448 -19.81 41.12 29.74
CA PRO A 448 -18.99 40.08 29.10
C PRO A 448 -19.84 38.89 28.57
N ALA A 449 -19.53 38.36 27.39
CA ALA A 449 -20.36 37.36 26.68
C ALA A 449 -19.78 35.92 26.65
N GLY A 450 -20.64 34.88 26.54
CA GLY A 450 -20.19 33.50 26.26
C GLY A 450 -21.24 32.37 26.09
N SER A 451 -21.05 31.55 25.04
CA SER A 451 -21.59 30.18 24.76
C SER A 451 -23.07 30.03 24.32
N LYS A 452 -23.46 29.20 23.33
CA LYS A 452 -23.35 27.71 23.24
C LYS A 452 -23.59 27.16 21.80
N LEU A 453 -23.22 25.88 21.56
CA LEU A 453 -23.56 25.08 20.35
C LEU A 453 -23.56 23.56 20.66
N ALA A 454 -24.15 22.73 19.76
CA ALA A 454 -24.22 21.24 19.74
C ALA A 454 -25.24 20.56 20.72
N ALA A 455 -25.72 19.30 20.55
CA ALA A 455 -25.37 18.16 19.67
C ALA A 455 -26.55 17.13 19.53
N GLN A 456 -26.24 15.88 19.10
CA GLN A 456 -27.03 14.60 19.09
C GLN A 456 -27.49 14.02 17.72
N THR A 457 -28.17 12.87 17.74
CA THR A 457 -27.67 11.59 17.13
C THR A 457 -28.68 10.42 17.20
N ALA A 458 -28.57 9.36 16.34
CA ALA A 458 -28.65 7.90 16.69
C ALA A 458 -29.16 6.88 15.60
N SER A 459 -28.41 5.76 15.48
CA SER A 459 -28.66 4.31 15.17
C SER A 459 -29.99 3.68 14.65
N ALA A 460 -29.86 2.52 13.93
CA ALA A 460 -30.87 1.45 13.78
C ALA A 460 -30.28 0.02 13.46
N SER A 461 -31.09 -1.03 13.65
CA SER A 461 -30.91 -2.52 13.64
C SER A 461 -31.17 -3.23 12.27
N ALA A 462 -31.25 -4.57 12.06
CA ALA A 462 -30.54 -5.81 12.50
C ALA A 462 -31.05 -7.08 11.72
N GLY A 463 -30.23 -8.15 11.58
CA GLY A 463 -30.62 -9.60 11.50
C GLY A 463 -31.01 -10.30 10.17
N PHE A 464 -30.58 -11.58 9.96
CA PHE A 464 -31.43 -12.78 9.67
C PHE A 464 -30.69 -14.16 9.52
N VAL A 465 -31.24 -15.17 10.23
CA VAL A 465 -31.25 -16.67 10.21
C VAL A 465 -30.40 -17.54 9.22
N PRO A 466 -29.86 -18.71 9.70
CA PRO A 466 -29.40 -19.86 8.88
C PRO A 466 -30.27 -21.15 9.01
N LEU A 467 -30.24 -22.07 8.02
CA LEU A 467 -30.51 -23.53 8.18
C LEU A 467 -30.17 -24.33 6.90
N LEU A 468 -29.45 -25.47 7.00
CA LEU A 468 -29.59 -26.68 6.16
C LEU A 468 -28.51 -27.74 6.52
N LEU A 469 -28.84 -28.71 7.38
CA LEU A 469 -27.91 -29.80 7.72
C LEU A 469 -28.65 -31.05 8.24
N ALA A 470 -29.26 -31.83 7.32
CA ALA A 470 -29.96 -33.08 7.65
C ALA A 470 -30.21 -34.00 6.43
N PHE A 471 -29.18 -34.39 5.67
CA PHE A 471 -29.34 -35.44 4.63
C PHE A 471 -28.04 -36.18 4.26
N ALA A 472 -27.37 -36.83 5.23
CA ALA A 472 -26.20 -37.67 4.96
C ALA A 472 -25.96 -38.70 6.08
N LEU A 473 -26.96 -39.53 6.40
CA LEU A 473 -26.82 -40.62 7.37
C LEU A 473 -27.69 -41.82 6.97
N LEU A 474 -27.17 -42.62 6.02
CA LEU A 474 -27.45 -44.04 5.74
C LEU A 474 -26.69 -44.44 4.45
N ILE A 475 -26.36 -45.74 4.32
CA ILE A 475 -25.43 -46.33 3.33
C ILE A 475 -23.96 -46.05 3.69
N GLY A 476 -23.08 -47.03 3.87
CA GLY A 476 -23.25 -48.49 3.88
C GLY A 476 -21.97 -49.19 4.37
N MET A 477 -22.07 -50.45 4.82
CA MET A 477 -20.94 -51.24 5.33
C MET A 477 -20.31 -52.14 4.25
N SER A 478 -19.12 -52.67 4.54
CA SER A 478 -18.14 -53.47 3.72
C SER A 478 -16.95 -52.62 3.22
N ASP A 479 -15.71 -53.11 3.17
CA ASP A 479 -15.23 -54.51 3.24
C ASP A 479 -13.90 -54.65 4.04
N GLN A 480 -13.45 -55.88 4.29
CA GLN A 480 -12.23 -56.24 5.05
C GLN A 480 -10.93 -56.21 4.21
N ALA A 481 -9.80 -56.52 4.87
CA ALA A 481 -8.43 -56.64 4.35
C ALA A 481 -7.67 -55.33 4.07
N ARG A 482 -7.38 -54.60 5.16
CA ARG A 482 -6.44 -53.48 5.19
C ARG A 482 -5.02 -54.00 5.48
N ALA A 483 -4.02 -53.58 4.72
CA ALA A 483 -2.62 -53.80 5.12
C ALA A 483 -2.33 -53.05 6.44
N GLU A 484 -1.51 -53.62 7.32
CA GLU A 484 -1.24 -53.04 8.65
C GLU A 484 -0.45 -51.73 8.55
N GLN A 485 -1.16 -50.61 8.47
CA GLN A 485 -0.59 -49.27 8.62
C GLN A 485 -0.12 -49.10 10.07
N ARG A 486 1.18 -48.83 10.29
CA ARG A 486 1.67 -48.50 11.63
C ARG A 486 1.37 -47.04 11.93
N LEU A 487 0.41 -46.81 12.81
CA LEU A 487 0.04 -45.49 13.28
C LEU A 487 0.79 -45.14 14.57
N SER A 488 1.58 -44.08 14.53
CA SER A 488 2.34 -43.53 15.65
C SER A 488 1.76 -42.16 16.02
N ASN A 489 1.26 -42.02 17.24
CA ASN A 489 0.59 -40.81 17.71
C ASN A 489 1.50 -39.99 18.64
N TYR A 490 1.70 -38.73 18.30
CA TYR A 490 2.49 -37.76 19.03
C TYR A 490 1.55 -36.69 19.62
N PRO A 491 1.12 -36.82 20.89
CA PRO A 491 0.21 -35.85 21.50
C PRO A 491 0.83 -34.45 21.56
N ALA A 492 0.01 -33.42 21.62
CA ALA A 492 0.47 -32.05 21.77
C ALA A 492 1.21 -31.88 23.13
N PRO A 493 2.40 -31.25 23.18
CA PRO A 493 3.09 -30.96 24.45
C PRO A 493 2.36 -29.98 25.37
N GLY A 494 1.50 -29.13 24.80
CA GLY A 494 0.62 -28.19 25.50
C GLY A 494 -0.86 -28.57 25.30
N THR A 495 -1.75 -27.57 25.38
CA THR A 495 -3.18 -27.79 25.11
C THR A 495 -3.40 -28.12 23.63
N GLU A 496 -3.84 -29.33 23.33
CA GLU A 496 -4.19 -29.74 21.97
C GLU A 496 -5.37 -28.91 21.44
N THR A 497 -5.13 -28.17 20.35
CA THR A 497 -6.20 -27.42 19.64
C THR A 497 -6.36 -27.85 18.19
N ARG A 498 -5.34 -28.50 17.63
CA ARG A 498 -5.25 -28.91 16.22
C ARG A 498 -4.49 -30.23 16.13
N GLN A 499 -4.87 -31.05 15.15
CA GLN A 499 -4.18 -32.29 14.81
C GLN A 499 -3.62 -32.18 13.39
N LEU A 500 -2.43 -32.73 13.15
CA LEU A 500 -1.81 -32.84 11.82
C LEU A 500 -1.65 -34.32 11.48
N VAL A 501 -2.28 -34.77 10.40
CA VAL A 501 -2.15 -36.15 9.90
C VAL A 501 -1.11 -36.22 8.79
N ILE A 502 -0.06 -36.99 9.02
CA ILE A 502 1.00 -37.25 8.04
C ILE A 502 0.95 -38.73 7.66
N VAL A 503 0.69 -39.04 6.39
CA VAL A 503 0.82 -40.41 5.86
C VAL A 503 2.09 -40.48 5.04
N GLY A 504 2.96 -41.47 5.28
CA GLY A 504 4.20 -41.53 4.52
C GLY A 504 5.02 -42.81 4.59
N THR A 505 6.07 -42.82 3.78
CA THR A 505 6.90 -44.00 3.47
C THR A 505 8.29 -43.91 4.13
N THR A 506 8.37 -43.20 5.27
CA THR A 506 9.61 -43.03 6.04
C THR A 506 9.41 -43.70 7.37
N ASP A 507 10.28 -44.65 7.70
CA ASP A 507 10.24 -45.38 8.96
C ASP A 507 10.13 -44.41 10.13
N THR A 508 9.19 -44.66 11.03
CA THR A 508 8.86 -43.74 12.14
C THR A 508 10.11 -43.24 12.88
N PRO A 509 11.13 -44.06 13.24
CA PRO A 509 12.33 -43.59 13.94
C PRO A 509 13.18 -42.57 13.16
N LEU A 510 13.10 -42.56 11.81
CA LEU A 510 13.80 -41.58 10.97
C LEU A 510 13.01 -40.29 10.76
N PHE A 511 11.68 -40.33 10.93
CA PHE A 511 10.81 -39.17 10.75
C PHE A 511 10.48 -38.45 12.07
N GLU A 512 10.46 -39.17 13.18
CA GLU A 512 10.20 -38.69 14.54
C GLU A 512 11.00 -37.44 14.93
N PRO A 513 12.31 -37.30 14.64
CA PRO A 513 13.06 -36.10 15.03
C PRO A 513 12.53 -34.79 14.41
N PHE A 514 11.89 -34.83 13.24
CA PHE A 514 11.22 -33.66 12.66
C PHE A 514 9.92 -33.33 13.39
N ILE A 515 9.13 -34.35 13.74
CA ILE A 515 7.89 -34.21 14.52
C ILE A 515 8.20 -33.56 15.88
N LEU A 516 9.18 -34.11 16.60
CA LEU A 516 9.55 -33.64 17.92
C LEU A 516 10.17 -32.24 17.93
N ASP A 517 10.88 -31.80 16.87
CA ASP A 517 11.35 -30.41 16.81
C ASP A 517 10.26 -29.43 16.36
N PHE A 518 9.34 -29.85 15.48
CA PHE A 518 8.18 -29.05 15.11
C PHE A 518 7.28 -28.77 16.32
N GLN A 519 6.99 -29.77 17.15
CA GLN A 519 6.15 -29.60 18.35
C GLN A 519 6.77 -28.70 19.43
N LYS A 520 8.08 -28.40 19.39
CA LYS A 520 8.69 -27.35 20.24
C LYS A 520 8.32 -25.94 19.78
N LEU A 521 8.01 -25.77 18.49
CA LEU A 521 7.58 -24.52 17.87
C LEU A 521 6.05 -24.38 17.86
N TRP A 522 5.34 -25.50 17.77
CA TRP A 522 3.88 -25.61 17.75
C TRP A 522 3.40 -26.58 18.85
N PRO A 523 3.48 -26.19 20.14
CA PRO A 523 3.16 -27.06 21.27
C PRO A 523 1.67 -27.41 21.38
N ASP A 524 0.79 -26.71 20.65
CA ASP A 524 -0.67 -26.92 20.63
C ASP A 524 -1.13 -27.91 19.53
N VAL A 525 -0.19 -28.47 18.77
CA VAL A 525 -0.44 -29.38 17.64
C VAL A 525 -0.08 -30.82 18.01
N ALA A 526 -1.05 -31.72 17.96
CA ALA A 526 -0.81 -33.16 17.96
C ALA A 526 -0.48 -33.66 16.54
N ILE A 527 0.36 -34.66 16.40
CA ILE A 527 0.76 -35.22 15.10
C ILE A 527 0.47 -36.73 15.06
N ALA A 528 -0.24 -37.18 14.05
CA ALA A 528 -0.44 -38.60 13.77
C ALA A 528 0.40 -38.99 12.53
N TYR A 529 1.37 -39.89 12.71
CA TYR A 529 2.20 -40.41 11.62
C TYR A 529 1.75 -41.83 11.25
N ALA A 530 1.27 -42.03 10.01
CA ALA A 530 0.91 -43.34 9.49
C ALA A 530 1.96 -43.83 8.47
N GLU A 531 2.73 -44.83 8.85
CA GLU A 531 3.75 -45.47 8.02
C GLU A 531 3.09 -46.43 7.01
N MET A 532 3.45 -46.31 5.73
CA MET A 532 2.87 -47.08 4.64
C MET A 532 3.81 -47.22 3.43
N ASP A 533 3.68 -48.30 2.67
CA ASP A 533 4.42 -48.48 1.41
C ASP A 533 4.02 -47.47 0.32
N THR A 534 5.01 -47.09 -0.50
CA THR A 534 4.88 -46.12 -1.62
C THR A 534 3.71 -46.38 -2.58
N LEU A 535 3.50 -47.64 -2.99
CA LEU A 535 2.52 -47.99 -4.01
C LEU A 535 1.09 -48.15 -3.45
N PRO A 536 0.86 -48.82 -2.30
CA PRO A 536 -0.42 -48.75 -1.56
C PRO A 536 -0.85 -47.32 -1.23
N LEU A 537 0.04 -46.49 -0.67
CA LEU A 537 -0.24 -45.08 -0.34
C LEU A 537 -0.77 -44.32 -1.56
N TYR A 538 -0.12 -44.44 -2.72
CA TYR A 538 -0.57 -43.80 -3.95
C TYR A 538 -1.94 -44.33 -4.41
N ARG A 539 -2.14 -45.65 -4.39
CA ARG A 539 -3.39 -46.29 -4.87
C ARG A 539 -4.59 -45.96 -3.98
N GLU A 540 -4.43 -46.06 -2.66
CA GLU A 540 -5.51 -45.78 -1.71
C GLU A 540 -5.87 -44.28 -1.67
N PHE A 541 -4.87 -43.41 -1.80
CA PHE A 541 -5.13 -41.96 -1.86
C PHE A 541 -5.87 -41.57 -3.15
N THR A 542 -5.43 -42.07 -4.32
CA THR A 542 -6.12 -41.79 -5.59
C THR A 542 -7.50 -42.44 -5.69
N ALA A 543 -7.75 -43.55 -4.98
CA ALA A 543 -9.06 -44.17 -4.87
C ALA A 543 -9.98 -43.51 -3.82
N GLY A 544 -9.49 -42.57 -3.01
CA GLY A 544 -10.24 -41.98 -1.90
C GLY A 544 -10.50 -42.92 -0.72
N THR A 545 -9.80 -44.06 -0.65
CA THR A 545 -9.95 -45.09 0.40
C THR A 545 -8.91 -44.97 1.52
N LEU A 546 -7.86 -44.16 1.31
CA LEU A 546 -6.83 -43.93 2.31
C LEU A 546 -7.44 -43.33 3.59
N LYS A 547 -7.13 -43.97 4.73
CA LYS A 547 -7.40 -43.47 6.08
C LYS A 547 -6.12 -43.68 6.92
N PRO A 548 -5.85 -42.84 7.94
CA PRO A 548 -6.48 -41.54 8.16
C PRO A 548 -6.27 -40.61 6.94
N GLU A 549 -7.14 -39.61 6.75
CA GLU A 549 -6.99 -38.69 5.61
C GLU A 549 -5.79 -37.76 5.84
N PRO A 550 -4.81 -37.69 4.92
CA PRO A 550 -3.59 -36.93 5.13
C PRO A 550 -3.78 -35.41 4.95
N ASP A 551 -3.23 -34.65 5.89
CA ASP A 551 -2.86 -33.24 5.71
C ASP A 551 -1.53 -33.10 4.96
N LEU A 552 -0.66 -34.10 5.09
CA LEU A 552 0.62 -34.21 4.41
C LEU A 552 0.85 -35.63 3.91
N ILE A 553 1.40 -35.73 2.70
CA ILE A 553 1.87 -36.99 2.13
C ILE A 553 3.38 -36.92 1.95
N VAL A 554 4.10 -37.90 2.50
CA VAL A 554 5.57 -38.00 2.41
C VAL A 554 5.97 -39.30 1.73
N SER A 555 6.74 -39.26 0.63
CA SER A 555 7.11 -40.47 -0.11
C SER A 555 8.51 -40.42 -0.71
N SER A 556 9.20 -41.57 -0.72
CA SER A 556 10.43 -41.77 -1.49
C SER A 556 10.17 -42.02 -2.99
N ALA A 557 8.97 -42.45 -3.38
CA ALA A 557 8.58 -42.55 -4.79
C ALA A 557 8.18 -41.16 -5.33
N ALA A 558 9.18 -40.37 -5.72
CA ALA A 558 9.03 -39.00 -6.21
C ALA A 558 8.23 -38.90 -7.52
N ASP A 559 8.33 -39.92 -8.38
CA ASP A 559 7.54 -40.05 -9.61
C ASP A 559 6.03 -40.12 -9.32
N LEU A 560 5.63 -40.93 -8.35
CA LEU A 560 4.24 -41.04 -7.90
C LEU A 560 3.73 -39.74 -7.28
N GLN A 561 4.56 -38.99 -6.55
CA GLN A 561 4.18 -37.70 -5.97
C GLN A 561 4.04 -36.59 -7.02
N VAL A 562 4.95 -36.54 -8.00
CA VAL A 562 4.80 -35.70 -9.20
C VAL A 562 3.53 -36.09 -9.96
N LYS A 563 3.17 -37.37 -10.05
CA LYS A 563 1.89 -37.80 -10.63
C LYS A 563 0.67 -37.33 -9.84
N LEU A 564 0.67 -37.42 -8.50
CA LEU A 564 -0.42 -36.89 -7.67
C LEU A 564 -0.64 -35.38 -7.89
N ALA A 565 0.44 -34.59 -7.90
CA ALA A 565 0.33 -33.16 -8.17
C ALA A 565 -0.08 -32.86 -9.62
N ASN A 566 0.41 -33.64 -10.60
CA ASN A 566 0.04 -33.53 -12.01
C ASN A 566 -1.46 -33.75 -12.23
N ASP A 567 -1.98 -34.81 -11.61
CA ASP A 567 -3.39 -35.22 -11.71
C ASP A 567 -4.31 -34.35 -10.83
N GLY A 568 -3.75 -33.32 -10.18
CA GLY A 568 -4.50 -32.25 -9.51
C GLY A 568 -4.75 -32.48 -8.02
N PHE A 569 -4.14 -33.48 -7.37
CA PHE A 569 -4.39 -33.77 -5.95
C PHE A 569 -3.64 -32.88 -4.95
N ALA A 570 -2.65 -32.09 -5.38
CA ALA A 570 -1.83 -31.25 -4.50
C ALA A 570 -2.30 -29.78 -4.43
N LEU A 571 -2.06 -29.13 -3.29
CA LEU A 571 -2.13 -27.68 -3.09
C LEU A 571 -0.77 -27.03 -3.39
N ARG A 572 -0.81 -25.82 -3.95
CA ARG A 572 0.37 -24.98 -4.09
C ARG A 572 0.72 -24.31 -2.76
N HIS A 573 2.00 -24.26 -2.42
CA HIS A 573 2.55 -23.52 -1.28
C HIS A 573 3.79 -22.71 -1.68
N GLU A 574 3.86 -21.45 -1.27
CA GLU A 574 5.03 -20.61 -1.52
C GLU A 574 5.43 -19.79 -0.29
N SER A 575 6.71 -19.85 0.03
CA SER A 575 7.35 -19.30 1.22
C SER A 575 8.79 -18.89 0.89
N SER A 576 9.51 -18.32 1.85
CA SER A 576 10.96 -18.10 1.72
C SER A 576 11.72 -19.43 1.59
N ALA A 577 11.37 -20.43 2.41
CA ALA A 577 12.04 -21.73 2.42
C ALA A 577 11.82 -22.52 1.12
N THR A 578 10.57 -22.61 0.64
CA THR A 578 10.26 -23.30 -0.64
C THR A 578 10.88 -22.61 -1.85
N ARG A 579 11.07 -21.27 -1.85
CA ARG A 579 11.77 -20.57 -2.94
C ARG A 579 13.29 -20.74 -2.91
N ALA A 580 13.87 -21.07 -1.75
CA ALA A 580 15.31 -21.29 -1.59
C ALA A 580 15.76 -22.72 -1.97
N LEU A 581 14.81 -23.64 -2.18
CA LEU A 581 15.11 -24.99 -2.69
C LEU A 581 15.79 -24.97 -4.07
N PRO A 582 16.74 -25.88 -4.33
CA PRO A 582 17.25 -26.13 -5.67
C PRO A 582 16.12 -26.41 -6.68
N THR A 583 16.32 -25.98 -7.93
CA THR A 583 15.39 -26.19 -9.06
C THR A 583 14.96 -27.64 -9.20
N TRP A 584 15.92 -28.57 -9.18
CA TRP A 584 15.67 -30.01 -9.29
C TRP A 584 14.85 -30.59 -8.11
N ALA A 585 14.82 -29.92 -6.96
CA ALA A 585 14.14 -30.38 -5.74
C ALA A 585 12.77 -29.73 -5.53
N ARG A 586 12.22 -29.00 -6.50
CA ARG A 586 10.90 -28.35 -6.40
C ARG A 586 10.14 -28.43 -7.72
N TRP A 587 8.94 -28.99 -7.68
CA TRP A 587 8.05 -29.00 -8.85
C TRP A 587 6.79 -28.18 -8.61
N ARG A 588 6.56 -27.19 -9.49
CA ARG A 588 5.35 -26.32 -9.56
C ARG A 588 4.93 -25.61 -8.25
N SER A 589 5.80 -25.58 -7.25
CA SER A 589 5.46 -25.20 -5.87
C SER A 589 4.30 -26.06 -5.29
N GLU A 590 4.19 -27.32 -5.74
CA GLU A 590 3.18 -28.31 -5.32
C GLU A 590 3.82 -29.59 -4.75
N VAL A 591 5.05 -29.93 -5.17
CA VAL A 591 5.85 -31.05 -4.64
C VAL A 591 7.25 -30.56 -4.29
N PHE A 592 7.74 -30.92 -3.11
CA PHE A 592 9.01 -30.44 -2.55
C PHE A 592 9.88 -31.60 -2.11
N GLY A 593 11.13 -31.62 -2.56
CA GLY A 593 12.18 -32.47 -2.02
C GLY A 593 12.75 -31.87 -0.74
N PHE A 594 13.03 -32.70 0.27
CA PHE A 594 13.59 -32.24 1.55
C PHE A 594 14.80 -33.06 2.06
N THR A 595 15.23 -34.10 1.34
CA THR A 595 16.34 -34.99 1.73
C THR A 595 17.37 -35.16 0.60
N PHE A 596 18.52 -35.78 0.90
CA PHE A 596 19.58 -36.08 -0.06
C PHE A 596 20.10 -37.50 0.20
N GLU A 597 19.50 -38.48 -0.47
CA GLU A 597 19.70 -39.91 -0.19
C GLU A 597 20.33 -40.61 -1.40
N PRO A 598 21.64 -40.93 -1.39
CA PRO A 598 22.25 -41.69 -2.46
C PRO A 598 21.76 -43.13 -2.49
N ALA A 599 21.53 -43.69 -3.68
CA ALA A 599 21.50 -45.13 -3.88
C ALA A 599 22.94 -45.68 -3.78
N VAL A 600 23.11 -46.75 -3.00
CA VAL A 600 24.44 -47.30 -2.66
C VAL A 600 24.50 -48.81 -2.83
N ILE A 601 25.72 -49.31 -2.99
CA ILE A 601 26.05 -50.73 -2.84
C ILE A 601 26.46 -50.93 -1.38
N VAL A 602 25.94 -51.98 -0.74
CA VAL A 602 26.26 -52.32 0.67
C VAL A 602 26.74 -53.75 0.72
N TYR A 603 27.82 -54.04 1.44
CA TYR A 603 28.33 -55.40 1.58
C TYR A 603 28.63 -55.76 3.03
N ASN A 604 28.54 -57.05 3.34
CA ASN A 604 29.03 -57.60 4.60
C ASN A 604 30.52 -57.94 4.45
N ARG A 605 31.37 -57.25 5.22
CA ARG A 605 32.84 -57.38 5.15
C ARG A 605 33.37 -58.78 5.51
N ASP A 606 32.58 -59.57 6.24
CA ASP A 606 32.95 -60.94 6.61
C ASP A 606 32.82 -61.91 5.41
N LEU A 607 32.05 -61.54 4.37
CA LEU A 607 31.78 -62.33 3.17
C LEU A 607 32.45 -61.76 1.91
N VAL A 608 32.66 -60.44 1.87
CA VAL A 608 33.30 -59.69 0.78
C VAL A 608 34.40 -58.81 1.39
N PRO A 609 35.69 -59.13 1.23
CA PRO A 609 36.79 -58.30 1.72
C PRO A 609 36.81 -56.91 1.07
N ASP A 610 37.18 -55.87 1.81
CA ASP A 610 37.23 -54.47 1.33
C ASP A 610 38.07 -54.27 0.05
N ALA A 611 39.09 -55.13 -0.18
CA ALA A 611 39.94 -55.10 -1.37
C ALA A 611 39.29 -55.75 -2.62
N GLU A 612 38.27 -56.59 -2.43
CA GLU A 612 37.47 -57.23 -3.48
C GLU A 612 36.15 -56.49 -3.76
N ALA A 613 35.73 -55.59 -2.85
CA ALA A 613 34.43 -54.94 -2.89
C ALA A 613 34.22 -54.10 -4.18
N PRO A 614 33.15 -54.34 -4.96
CA PRO A 614 32.92 -53.64 -6.22
C PRO A 614 32.57 -52.17 -5.99
N ARG A 615 33.24 -51.28 -6.74
CA ARG A 615 33.12 -49.83 -6.58
C ARG A 615 32.26 -49.11 -7.60
N SER A 616 31.81 -49.79 -8.63
CA SER A 616 30.94 -49.25 -9.69
C SER A 616 29.94 -50.30 -10.14
N HIS A 617 28.89 -49.88 -10.85
CA HIS A 617 27.87 -50.80 -11.39
C HIS A 617 28.50 -51.83 -12.34
N LEU A 618 29.48 -51.41 -13.14
CA LEU A 618 30.25 -52.31 -14.00
C LEU A 618 31.14 -53.27 -13.21
N GLN A 619 31.83 -52.81 -12.16
CA GLN A 619 32.62 -53.69 -11.30
C GLN A 619 31.73 -54.71 -10.57
N LEU A 620 30.53 -54.31 -10.12
CA LEU A 620 29.56 -55.21 -9.51
C LEU A 620 29.12 -56.31 -10.50
N ALA A 621 28.76 -55.94 -11.74
CA ALA A 621 28.41 -56.91 -12.78
C ALA A 621 29.57 -57.88 -13.08
N GLN A 622 30.81 -57.38 -13.17
CA GLN A 622 31.99 -58.22 -13.40
C GLN A 622 32.31 -59.12 -12.20
N PHE A 623 32.20 -58.60 -10.98
CA PHE A 623 32.47 -59.31 -9.73
C PHE A 623 31.53 -60.50 -9.55
N LEU A 624 30.24 -60.30 -9.81
CA LEU A 624 29.22 -61.35 -9.76
C LEU A 624 29.36 -62.37 -10.90
N ALA A 625 29.73 -61.93 -12.11
CA ALA A 625 29.91 -62.81 -13.27
C ALA A 625 31.17 -63.69 -13.21
N ARG A 626 32.19 -63.30 -12.43
CA ARG A 626 33.43 -64.09 -12.27
C ARG A 626 33.24 -65.40 -11.50
N ASP A 627 32.28 -65.44 -10.58
CA ASP A 627 32.04 -66.59 -9.71
C ASP A 627 30.54 -66.70 -9.36
N THR A 628 29.74 -67.06 -10.36
CA THR A 628 28.28 -67.10 -10.24
C THR A 628 27.78 -68.14 -9.23
N ASP A 629 28.60 -69.16 -8.93
CA ASP A 629 28.27 -70.21 -7.96
C ASP A 629 28.48 -69.72 -6.52
N ARG A 630 29.59 -69.02 -6.21
CA ARG A 630 29.83 -68.39 -4.89
C ARG A 630 28.72 -67.42 -4.50
N TRP A 631 28.19 -66.67 -5.46
CA TRP A 631 27.20 -65.61 -5.20
C TRP A 631 25.74 -66.06 -5.27
N ARG A 632 25.47 -67.34 -5.57
CA ARG A 632 24.11 -67.82 -5.82
C ARG A 632 23.19 -67.62 -4.61
N GLY A 633 22.18 -66.76 -4.78
CA GLY A 633 21.22 -66.41 -3.74
C GLY A 633 21.75 -65.51 -2.62
N LEU A 634 22.98 -64.97 -2.73
CA LEU A 634 23.57 -64.09 -1.71
C LEU A 634 23.45 -62.60 -2.03
N ILE A 635 22.81 -62.24 -3.14
CA ILE A 635 22.66 -60.83 -3.56
C ILE A 635 21.21 -60.38 -3.31
N GLY A 636 21.02 -59.17 -2.80
CA GLY A 636 19.70 -58.57 -2.56
C GLY A 636 19.49 -57.27 -3.32
N THR A 637 18.28 -57.04 -3.80
CA THR A 637 17.84 -55.72 -4.32
C THR A 637 16.33 -55.55 -4.16
N TYR A 638 15.77 -54.44 -4.64
CA TYR A 638 14.34 -54.17 -4.55
C TYR A 638 13.49 -55.04 -5.47
N ASP A 639 12.35 -55.50 -4.95
CA ASP A 639 11.22 -55.97 -5.75
C ASP A 639 10.55 -54.74 -6.40
N ILE A 640 10.97 -54.41 -7.63
CA ILE A 640 10.48 -53.24 -8.35
C ILE A 640 9.01 -53.34 -8.80
N VAL A 641 8.37 -54.50 -8.64
CA VAL A 641 6.92 -54.66 -8.90
C VAL A 641 6.11 -54.16 -7.69
N LYS A 642 6.64 -54.33 -6.48
CA LYS A 642 6.00 -53.90 -5.21
C LYS A 642 6.50 -52.54 -4.73
N SER A 643 7.80 -52.28 -4.86
CA SER A 643 8.47 -51.08 -4.36
C SER A 643 8.48 -49.96 -5.40
N GLY A 644 7.73 -48.87 -5.15
CA GLY A 644 7.72 -47.69 -6.00
C GLY A 644 9.08 -46.99 -6.08
N VAL A 645 9.82 -46.95 -4.96
CA VAL A 645 11.20 -46.43 -4.95
C VAL A 645 12.17 -47.35 -5.69
N GLY A 646 12.02 -48.68 -5.57
CA GLY A 646 12.80 -49.63 -6.36
C GLY A 646 12.60 -49.47 -7.86
N HIS A 647 11.33 -49.33 -8.29
CA HIS A 647 10.98 -49.01 -9.68
C HIS A 647 11.60 -47.70 -10.14
N LEU A 648 11.51 -46.63 -9.33
CA LEU A 648 12.08 -45.33 -9.66
C LEU A 648 13.59 -45.41 -9.87
N LEU A 649 14.34 -46.03 -8.96
CA LEU A 649 15.79 -46.18 -9.08
C LEU A 649 16.16 -46.99 -10.33
N ALA A 650 15.54 -48.16 -10.54
CA ALA A 650 15.79 -49.00 -11.70
C ALA A 650 15.46 -48.29 -13.05
N ALA A 651 14.39 -47.50 -13.09
CA ALA A 651 14.04 -46.72 -14.28
C ALA A 651 14.99 -45.54 -14.54
N GLN A 652 15.62 -44.97 -13.49
CA GLN A 652 16.66 -43.95 -13.67
C GLN A 652 18.00 -44.58 -14.07
N ASP A 653 18.34 -45.75 -13.55
CA ASP A 653 19.53 -46.51 -13.98
C ASP A 653 19.45 -46.88 -15.47
N GLU A 654 18.28 -47.32 -15.96
CA GLU A 654 18.05 -47.62 -17.39
C GLU A 654 18.29 -46.39 -18.29
N LEU A 655 17.93 -45.19 -17.83
CA LEU A 655 18.10 -43.95 -18.57
C LEU A 655 19.56 -43.45 -18.63
N ILE A 656 20.40 -43.85 -17.68
CA ILE A 656 21.79 -43.40 -17.54
C ILE A 656 22.77 -44.45 -18.07
N SER A 657 22.58 -45.73 -17.73
CA SER A 657 23.60 -46.76 -17.85
C SER A 657 23.31 -47.77 -18.93
N ALA A 658 24.17 -47.80 -19.95
CA ALA A 658 24.18 -48.86 -20.97
C ALA A 658 24.39 -50.26 -20.40
N ASN A 659 24.94 -50.35 -19.19
CA ASN A 659 25.21 -51.60 -18.49
C ASN A 659 24.06 -52.04 -17.57
N PHE A 660 22.96 -51.27 -17.45
CA PHE A 660 21.84 -51.62 -16.57
C PHE A 660 21.30 -53.03 -16.83
N TRP A 661 20.90 -53.33 -18.07
CA TRP A 661 20.39 -54.65 -18.44
C TRP A 661 21.44 -55.77 -18.34
N ARG A 662 22.73 -55.44 -18.51
CA ARG A 662 23.84 -56.39 -18.27
C ARG A 662 23.96 -56.74 -16.79
N LEU A 663 23.90 -55.74 -15.90
CA LEU A 663 23.88 -55.94 -14.45
C LEU A 663 22.64 -56.74 -14.03
N ALA A 664 21.45 -56.38 -14.53
CA ALA A 664 20.21 -57.13 -14.28
C ALA A 664 20.33 -58.61 -14.70
N ASN A 665 20.92 -58.91 -15.86
CA ASN A 665 21.13 -60.28 -16.31
C ASN A 665 22.10 -61.07 -15.42
N VAL A 666 23.18 -60.45 -14.94
CA VAL A 666 24.07 -61.10 -13.98
C VAL A 666 23.38 -61.31 -12.63
N LEU A 667 22.58 -60.34 -12.16
CA LEU A 667 21.77 -60.47 -10.95
C LEU A 667 20.76 -61.62 -11.04
N GLY A 668 20.09 -61.79 -12.19
CA GLY A 668 19.24 -62.96 -12.46
C GLY A 668 20.02 -64.27 -12.49
N THR A 669 21.20 -64.29 -13.13
CA THR A 669 22.07 -65.48 -13.21
C THR A 669 22.54 -65.98 -11.84
N VAL A 670 22.83 -65.07 -10.90
CA VAL A 670 23.16 -65.41 -9.50
C VAL A 670 21.93 -65.59 -8.62
N GLY A 671 20.71 -65.55 -9.16
CA GLY A 671 19.47 -65.73 -8.39
C GLY A 671 19.29 -64.68 -7.29
N VAL A 672 19.40 -63.40 -7.64
CA VAL A 672 19.19 -62.27 -6.72
C VAL A 672 17.84 -62.40 -6.00
N ARG A 673 17.82 -62.05 -4.71
CA ARG A 673 16.61 -62.01 -3.89
C ARG A 673 16.01 -60.60 -3.89
N LEU A 674 14.68 -60.52 -4.02
CA LEU A 674 13.94 -59.27 -4.18
C LEU A 674 13.16 -58.93 -2.90
N TYR A 675 13.22 -57.67 -2.45
CA TYR A 675 12.68 -57.21 -1.17
C TYR A 675 11.86 -55.91 -1.26
N GLY A 676 10.98 -55.67 -0.29
CA GLY A 676 10.12 -54.48 -0.28
C GLY A 676 10.86 -53.20 0.13
N GLY A 677 11.63 -53.27 1.22
CA GLY A 677 12.35 -52.16 1.83
C GLY A 677 13.88 -52.31 1.85
N SER A 678 14.58 -51.19 2.08
CA SER A 678 16.04 -51.22 2.35
C SER A 678 16.36 -51.91 3.68
N VAL A 679 15.47 -51.83 4.67
CA VAL A 679 15.65 -52.45 5.99
C VAL A 679 15.75 -53.98 5.89
N ASP A 680 14.86 -54.62 5.12
CA ASP A 680 14.88 -56.06 4.88
C ASP A 680 16.23 -56.54 4.35
N ILE A 681 16.80 -55.79 3.39
CA ILE A 681 18.09 -56.09 2.76
C ILE A 681 19.22 -55.93 3.78
N LEU A 682 19.22 -54.83 4.55
CA LEU A 682 20.25 -54.52 5.55
C LEU A 682 20.26 -55.54 6.70
N ASP A 683 19.09 -55.93 7.22
CA ASP A 683 18.98 -56.93 8.29
C ASP A 683 19.53 -58.30 7.84
N LEU A 684 19.28 -58.69 6.58
CA LEU A 684 19.80 -59.95 6.02
C LEU A 684 21.29 -59.88 5.69
N LEU A 685 21.81 -58.72 5.31
CA LEU A 685 23.25 -58.48 5.19
C LEU A 685 23.94 -58.61 6.56
N GLU A 686 23.40 -58.00 7.63
CA GLU A 686 23.97 -58.10 8.99
C GLU A 686 23.94 -59.52 9.54
N GLN A 687 22.91 -60.29 9.19
CA GLN A 687 22.80 -61.73 9.51
C GLN A 687 23.73 -62.63 8.67
N GLY A 688 24.46 -62.09 7.69
CA GLY A 688 25.30 -62.87 6.76
C GLY A 688 24.50 -63.78 5.81
N LYS A 689 23.19 -63.54 5.67
CA LYS A 689 22.30 -64.28 4.74
C LYS A 689 22.33 -63.71 3.31
N LEU A 690 22.85 -62.49 3.18
CA LEU A 690 23.26 -61.82 1.96
C LEU A 690 24.71 -61.35 2.11
N ALA A 691 25.44 -61.28 1.00
CA ALA A 691 26.77 -60.74 0.90
C ALA A 691 26.78 -59.29 0.38
N ILE A 692 25.92 -58.96 -0.60
CA ILE A 692 25.81 -57.62 -1.20
C ILE A 692 24.34 -57.22 -1.40
N GLY A 693 24.01 -55.97 -1.08
CA GLY A 693 22.79 -55.28 -1.47
C GLY A 693 23.07 -54.22 -2.54
N TYR A 694 22.26 -54.21 -3.61
CA TYR A 694 22.33 -53.24 -4.71
C TYR A 694 21.11 -52.29 -4.69
N ASN A 695 21.36 -51.00 -4.98
CA ASN A 695 20.38 -49.91 -4.92
C ASN A 695 19.73 -49.72 -3.54
N VAL A 696 20.47 -50.00 -2.46
CA VAL A 696 20.00 -49.74 -1.10
C VAL A 696 20.02 -48.24 -0.84
N LEU A 697 19.06 -47.71 -0.07
CA LEU A 697 19.02 -46.30 0.30
C LEU A 697 20.10 -45.98 1.34
N GLY A 698 21.02 -45.07 0.99
CA GLY A 698 22.20 -44.76 1.78
C GLY A 698 21.89 -44.23 3.18
N SER A 699 20.78 -43.53 3.37
CA SER A 699 20.32 -43.05 4.69
C SER A 699 20.29 -44.16 5.75
N TYR A 700 19.67 -45.29 5.42
CA TYR A 700 19.62 -46.48 6.29
C TYR A 700 20.98 -47.17 6.39
N ALA A 701 21.66 -47.35 5.26
CA ALA A 701 22.92 -48.08 5.20
C ALA A 701 24.03 -47.39 6.03
N PHE A 702 24.13 -46.05 5.94
CA PHE A 702 25.06 -45.27 6.73
C PHE A 702 24.68 -45.22 8.21
N ALA A 703 23.39 -45.31 8.57
CA ALA A 703 22.97 -45.42 9.96
C ALA A 703 23.44 -46.74 10.58
N ARG A 704 23.33 -47.86 9.85
CA ARG A 704 23.86 -49.18 10.26
C ARG A 704 25.39 -49.18 10.38
N GLN A 705 26.10 -48.64 9.37
CA GLN A 705 27.57 -48.53 9.44
C GLN A 705 28.04 -47.64 10.61
N ALA A 706 27.33 -46.54 10.91
CA ALA A 706 27.64 -45.68 12.05
C ALA A 706 27.37 -46.34 13.42
N ALA A 707 26.50 -47.36 13.47
CA ALA A 707 26.28 -48.21 14.63
C ALA A 707 27.37 -49.30 14.81
N ASN A 708 28.49 -49.21 14.06
CA ASN A 708 29.59 -50.18 14.02
C ASN A 708 29.16 -51.60 13.61
N SER A 709 28.14 -51.72 12.74
CA SER A 709 27.79 -53.02 12.16
C SER A 709 28.89 -53.51 11.20
N ARG A 710 28.78 -54.77 10.74
CA ARG A 710 29.75 -55.38 9.82
C ARG A 710 29.54 -54.96 8.36
N LEU A 711 28.64 -53.99 8.13
CA LEU A 711 28.31 -53.47 6.82
C LEU A 711 29.21 -52.32 6.44
N HIS A 712 29.75 -52.38 5.23
CA HIS A 712 30.43 -51.27 4.57
C HIS A 712 29.58 -50.78 3.39
N VAL A 713 29.51 -49.45 3.26
CA VAL A 713 28.73 -48.76 2.22
C VAL A 713 29.66 -48.19 1.16
N VAL A 714 29.32 -48.42 -0.10
CA VAL A 714 29.99 -47.88 -1.28
C VAL A 714 29.03 -46.98 -2.03
N ILE A 715 29.38 -45.69 -2.12
CA ILE A 715 28.80 -44.79 -3.11
C ILE A 715 29.49 -45.13 -4.44
N PRO A 716 28.76 -45.51 -5.51
CA PRO A 716 29.41 -45.94 -6.75
C PRO A 716 30.27 -44.83 -7.38
N GLU A 717 31.47 -45.20 -7.83
CA GLU A 717 32.48 -44.30 -8.41
C GLU A 717 32.15 -43.93 -9.88
N ASP A 718 31.24 -44.64 -10.55
CA ASP A 718 30.79 -44.32 -11.91
C ASP A 718 29.67 -43.27 -11.92
N TYR A 719 28.57 -43.51 -11.23
CA TYR A 719 27.54 -42.51 -10.93
C TYR A 719 26.71 -42.94 -9.72
N ALA A 720 26.20 -41.98 -8.94
CA ALA A 720 25.32 -42.27 -7.82
C ALA A 720 23.99 -41.52 -7.99
N LEU A 721 22.89 -42.26 -8.15
CA LEU A 721 21.54 -41.70 -8.12
C LEU A 721 21.28 -41.06 -6.76
N ILE A 722 20.89 -39.78 -6.75
CA ILE A 722 20.47 -39.08 -5.53
C ILE A 722 18.95 -38.95 -5.55
N LEU A 723 18.32 -39.64 -4.61
CA LEU A 723 16.90 -39.54 -4.32
C LEU A 723 16.67 -38.39 -3.33
N THR A 724 15.57 -37.66 -3.52
CA THR A 724 14.96 -36.86 -2.46
C THR A 724 13.63 -37.50 -2.09
N ARG A 725 13.38 -37.67 -0.79
CA ARG A 725 12.00 -37.83 -0.31
C ARG A 725 11.26 -36.56 -0.63
N THR A 726 10.02 -36.75 -1.03
CA THR A 726 9.12 -35.69 -1.47
C THR A 726 7.98 -35.56 -0.50
N ILE A 727 7.50 -34.32 -0.36
CA ILE A 727 6.34 -33.99 0.45
C ILE A 727 5.40 -33.10 -0.36
N LEU A 728 4.09 -33.37 -0.25
CA LEU A 728 3.02 -32.54 -0.78
C LEU A 728 1.89 -32.37 0.24
N ILE A 729 1.09 -31.33 0.03
CA ILE A 729 -0.12 -31.03 0.81
C ILE A 729 -1.32 -31.41 -0.07
N PRO A 730 -2.17 -32.38 0.30
CA PRO A 730 -3.39 -32.71 -0.43
C PRO A 730 -4.39 -31.56 -0.52
N ARG A 731 -5.18 -31.49 -1.60
CA ARG A 731 -6.36 -30.59 -1.68
C ARG A 731 -7.44 -30.91 -0.65
N THR A 732 -7.43 -32.13 -0.14
CA THR A 732 -8.33 -32.64 0.91
C THR A 732 -7.80 -32.44 2.33
N ALA A 733 -6.63 -31.82 2.51
CA ALA A 733 -6.06 -31.54 3.83
C ALA A 733 -7.05 -30.74 4.70
N ALA A 734 -7.32 -31.22 5.91
CA ALA A 734 -8.21 -30.58 6.87
C ALA A 734 -7.54 -29.39 7.55
N HIS A 735 -6.23 -29.46 7.76
CA HIS A 735 -5.40 -28.46 8.44
C HIS A 735 -4.26 -27.93 7.54
N PRO A 736 -4.58 -27.32 6.38
CA PRO A 736 -3.59 -26.89 5.39
C PRO A 736 -2.73 -25.69 5.86
N ASP A 737 -3.10 -24.99 6.93
CA ASP A 737 -2.25 -24.01 7.60
C ASP A 737 -1.11 -24.68 8.36
N VAL A 738 -1.42 -25.71 9.16
CA VAL A 738 -0.45 -26.50 9.93
C VAL A 738 0.45 -27.31 9.00
N ALA A 739 -0.12 -27.90 7.94
CA ALA A 739 0.64 -28.63 6.91
C ALA A 739 1.71 -27.75 6.23
N ARG A 740 1.37 -26.50 5.88
CA ARG A 740 2.33 -25.52 5.34
C ARG A 740 3.42 -25.16 6.35
N ALA A 741 3.06 -24.96 7.62
CA ALA A 741 4.02 -24.66 8.67
C ALA A 741 5.01 -25.82 8.90
N PHE A 742 4.54 -27.07 8.84
CA PHE A 742 5.40 -28.25 8.96
C PHE A 742 6.32 -28.42 7.74
N LEU A 743 5.80 -28.19 6.53
CA LEU A 743 6.60 -28.14 5.30
C LEU A 743 7.71 -27.07 5.38
N ASP A 744 7.37 -25.84 5.78
CA ASP A 744 8.36 -24.77 5.96
C ASP A 744 9.37 -25.10 7.07
N HIS A 745 8.97 -25.84 8.11
CA HIS A 745 9.88 -26.36 9.13
C HIS A 745 10.90 -27.38 8.57
N LEU A 746 10.46 -28.37 7.79
CA LEU A 746 11.37 -29.34 7.14
C LEU A 746 12.42 -28.66 6.25
N LEU A 747 12.02 -27.61 5.54
CA LEU A 747 12.87 -26.85 4.63
C LEU A 747 13.69 -25.74 5.33
N SER A 748 13.39 -25.44 6.59
CA SER A 748 14.16 -24.48 7.39
C SER A 748 15.56 -25.00 7.72
N ALA A 749 16.48 -24.10 8.10
CA ALA A 749 17.81 -24.48 8.57
C ALA A 749 17.78 -25.48 9.75
N ARG A 750 16.74 -25.47 10.59
CA ARG A 750 16.54 -26.45 11.68
C ARG A 750 16.18 -27.83 11.13
N GLY A 751 15.18 -27.90 10.26
CA GLY A 751 14.76 -29.15 9.60
C GLY A 751 15.91 -29.78 8.81
N GLN A 752 16.64 -28.97 8.04
CA GLN A 752 17.79 -29.45 7.27
C GLN A 752 18.99 -29.85 8.15
N ALA A 753 19.19 -29.22 9.31
CA ALA A 753 20.14 -29.72 10.31
C ALA A 753 19.72 -31.08 10.89
N ILE A 754 18.42 -31.30 11.16
CA ILE A 754 17.89 -32.60 11.59
C ILE A 754 18.11 -33.68 10.51
N ALA A 755 17.80 -33.35 9.24
CA ALA A 755 17.98 -34.23 8.09
C ALA A 755 19.43 -34.69 7.89
N SER A 756 20.38 -33.76 7.99
CA SER A 756 21.82 -34.06 7.86
C SER A 756 22.43 -34.70 9.10
N GLY A 757 21.89 -34.41 10.28
CA GLY A 757 22.45 -34.73 11.59
C GLY A 757 21.86 -35.98 12.24
N ALA A 758 20.63 -35.87 12.75
CA ALA A 758 20.00 -36.90 13.58
C ALA A 758 19.45 -38.08 12.76
N THR A 759 18.82 -37.81 11.62
CA THR A 759 18.12 -38.84 10.83
C THR A 759 18.98 -39.45 9.72
N LYS A 760 20.14 -38.85 9.42
CA LYS A 760 21.07 -39.25 8.34
C LYS A 760 20.44 -39.29 6.93
N LEU A 761 19.25 -38.71 6.75
CA LEU A 761 18.58 -38.56 5.45
C LEU A 761 19.29 -37.58 4.50
N GLY A 762 20.25 -36.80 5.00
CA GLY A 762 20.99 -35.81 4.20
C GLY A 762 20.18 -34.52 4.00
N ALA A 763 20.88 -33.39 3.84
CA ALA A 763 20.23 -32.10 3.58
C ALA A 763 20.26 -31.77 2.07
N VAL A 764 19.10 -31.36 1.55
CA VAL A 764 18.96 -30.87 0.17
C VAL A 764 19.43 -29.41 0.02
N MET A 765 19.40 -28.65 1.12
CA MET A 765 19.90 -27.27 1.17
C MET A 765 21.43 -27.23 1.28
N GLN A 766 22.06 -26.26 0.61
CA GLN A 766 23.52 -26.12 0.58
C GLN A 766 24.08 -25.51 1.89
N ASP A 767 23.37 -24.55 2.47
CA ASP A 767 23.80 -23.75 3.63
C ASP A 767 23.52 -24.43 5.00
N VAL A 768 23.95 -25.68 5.17
CA VAL A 768 23.79 -26.41 6.45
C VAL A 768 25.13 -26.53 7.19
N PRO A 769 25.33 -25.86 8.35
CA PRO A 769 26.66 -25.72 8.95
C PRO A 769 27.35 -26.98 9.46
N GLN A 770 26.62 -28.07 9.76
CA GLN A 770 27.18 -29.27 10.42
C GLN A 770 26.50 -30.58 9.98
N GLY A 771 26.67 -30.97 8.71
CA GLY A 771 26.26 -32.31 8.29
C GLY A 771 26.59 -32.62 6.83
N ARG A 772 26.10 -33.78 6.35
CA ARG A 772 26.13 -34.14 4.92
C ARG A 772 25.13 -33.29 4.15
N SER A 773 25.51 -32.04 3.88
CA SER A 773 24.89 -31.22 2.84
C SER A 773 25.27 -31.75 1.46
N VAL A 774 24.66 -31.21 0.41
CA VAL A 774 25.07 -31.41 -1.00
C VAL A 774 26.59 -31.29 -1.17
N ALA A 775 27.23 -30.34 -0.47
CA ALA A 775 28.68 -30.13 -0.51
C ALA A 775 29.50 -31.18 0.27
N GLY A 776 28.95 -31.76 1.35
CA GLY A 776 29.62 -32.81 2.12
C GLY A 776 29.76 -34.16 1.38
N VAL A 777 28.94 -34.38 0.34
CA VAL A 777 29.01 -35.58 -0.53
C VAL A 777 29.95 -35.37 -1.72
N VAL A 778 30.42 -34.15 -2.00
CA VAL A 778 31.38 -33.82 -3.08
C VAL A 778 32.76 -34.46 -2.87
N GLY A 779 33.04 -35.04 -1.70
CA GLY A 779 34.21 -35.89 -1.47
C GLY A 779 34.12 -37.30 -2.06
N ALA A 780 32.97 -37.72 -2.61
CA ALA A 780 32.84 -38.96 -3.36
C ALA A 780 33.46 -38.80 -4.76
N PRO A 781 34.23 -39.78 -5.27
CA PRO A 781 34.94 -39.64 -6.55
C PRO A 781 34.04 -39.77 -7.80
N GLY A 782 32.78 -40.21 -7.66
CA GLY A 782 31.83 -40.43 -8.76
C GLY A 782 30.82 -39.30 -8.99
N VAL A 783 30.13 -39.34 -10.13
CA VAL A 783 29.15 -38.29 -10.50
C VAL A 783 27.85 -38.47 -9.72
N LEU A 784 27.49 -37.48 -8.90
CA LEU A 784 26.20 -37.45 -8.20
C LEU A 784 25.11 -36.98 -9.16
N GLN A 785 24.04 -37.78 -9.33
CA GLN A 785 22.95 -37.51 -10.27
C GLN A 785 21.60 -37.40 -9.54
N PRO A 786 21.13 -36.17 -9.22
CA PRO A 786 19.83 -35.96 -8.62
C PRO A 786 18.67 -36.35 -9.54
N ILE A 787 17.70 -37.09 -8.97
CA ILE A 787 16.43 -37.40 -9.60
C ILE A 787 15.56 -36.14 -9.56
N ALA A 788 15.64 -35.32 -10.60
CA ALA A 788 14.94 -34.03 -10.68
C ALA A 788 13.41 -34.18 -10.70
N LEU A 789 12.73 -33.43 -9.84
CA LEU A 789 11.27 -33.37 -9.78
C LEU A 789 10.74 -32.63 -11.01
N GLY A 790 10.22 -33.38 -11.98
CA GLY A 790 9.78 -32.81 -13.25
C GLY A 790 8.92 -33.76 -14.08
N GLN A 791 8.42 -33.24 -15.20
CA GLN A 791 7.57 -33.98 -16.14
C GLN A 791 8.23 -35.26 -16.68
N ALA A 792 9.57 -35.32 -16.73
CA ALA A 792 10.31 -36.51 -17.13
C ALA A 792 9.95 -37.76 -16.30
N LEU A 793 9.64 -37.60 -14.99
CA LEU A 793 9.25 -38.71 -14.11
C LEU A 793 7.86 -39.29 -14.46
N LEU A 794 7.01 -38.52 -15.14
CA LEU A 794 5.72 -39.01 -15.63
C LEU A 794 5.91 -40.00 -16.80
N VAL A 795 6.99 -39.87 -17.57
CA VAL A 795 7.28 -40.74 -18.73
C VAL A 795 7.62 -42.17 -18.29
N SER A 796 8.34 -42.33 -17.17
CA SER A 796 8.56 -43.64 -16.52
C SER A 796 7.29 -44.25 -15.89
N LEU A 797 6.22 -43.47 -15.75
CA LEU A 797 4.92 -43.91 -15.26
C LEU A 797 3.89 -44.15 -16.37
N ASP A 798 4.26 -43.95 -17.65
CA ASP A 798 3.43 -44.40 -18.77
C ASP A 798 3.14 -45.91 -18.63
N GLN A 799 1.88 -46.30 -18.82
CA GLN A 799 1.44 -47.67 -18.58
C GLN A 799 2.13 -48.67 -19.51
N GLN A 800 2.35 -48.30 -20.78
CA GLN A 800 2.96 -49.19 -21.74
C GLN A 800 4.47 -49.31 -21.52
N ARG A 801 5.18 -48.19 -21.31
CA ARG A 801 6.62 -48.20 -20.98
C ARG A 801 6.88 -48.97 -19.69
N LYS A 802 6.14 -48.67 -18.62
CA LYS A 802 6.25 -49.35 -17.31
C LYS A 802 5.96 -50.85 -17.41
N SER A 803 4.92 -51.24 -18.15
CA SER A 803 4.59 -52.65 -18.36
C SER A 803 5.72 -53.40 -19.07
N ARG A 804 6.25 -52.86 -20.19
CA ARG A 804 7.38 -53.47 -20.91
C ARG A 804 8.64 -53.55 -20.03
N PHE A 805 8.95 -52.48 -19.27
CA PHE A 805 10.10 -52.44 -18.38
C PHE A 805 10.02 -53.53 -17.30
N LEU A 806 8.87 -53.64 -16.62
CA LEU A 806 8.64 -54.67 -15.60
C LEU A 806 8.63 -56.09 -16.18
N GLN A 807 8.05 -56.31 -17.37
CA GLN A 807 8.11 -57.60 -18.06
C GLN A 807 9.55 -58.02 -18.39
N THR A 808 10.33 -57.10 -18.96
CA THR A 808 11.75 -57.33 -19.32
C THR A 808 12.58 -57.61 -18.07
N TRP A 809 12.35 -56.87 -16.98
CA TRP A 809 12.99 -57.13 -15.68
C TRP A 809 12.64 -58.51 -15.13
N LEU A 810 11.36 -58.89 -15.09
CA LEU A 810 10.94 -60.20 -14.57
C LEU A 810 11.53 -61.35 -15.38
N GLN A 811 11.52 -61.24 -16.72
CA GLN A 811 12.10 -62.26 -17.60
C GLN A 811 13.60 -62.45 -17.35
N ILE A 812 14.35 -61.35 -17.16
CA ILE A 812 15.81 -61.38 -16.96
C ILE A 812 16.19 -61.78 -15.52
N VAL A 813 15.47 -61.27 -14.52
CA VAL A 813 15.87 -61.35 -13.11
C VAL A 813 15.20 -62.51 -12.37
N SER A 814 13.99 -62.91 -12.78
CA SER A 814 13.25 -64.05 -12.18
C SER A 814 13.24 -65.30 -13.06
N GLY A 815 13.66 -65.22 -14.33
CA GLY A 815 13.75 -66.37 -15.23
C GLY A 815 12.41 -66.96 -15.68
N ASN A 816 11.32 -66.20 -15.54
CA ASN A 816 9.94 -66.57 -15.91
C ASN A 816 9.40 -65.61 -16.98
#